data_AF-A0A0B2VMD3-F1
#
_entry.id   AF-A0A0B2VMD3-F1
#
_cell.length_a   1.000
_cell.length_b   1.000
_cell.length_c   1.000
_cell.angle_alpha   90.00
_cell.angle_beta   90.00
_cell.angle_gamma   90.00
#
_symmetry.space_group_name_H-M   'P 1'
#
loop_
_entity.id
_entity.type
_entity.pdbx_description
1 polymer ?
#
loop_
_entity_poly.entity_id
_entity_poly.type
_entity_poly.pdbx_seq_one_letter_code
_entity_poly.pdbx_strand_id
1 'polypeptide(L)'
;MSISHPASEQLPRRTFIVESPENPIPQSMILPTPTPAPSTSASSRNRSNEQYLMTIPDQEDVLSSEVEKPQFACDETNAPNYMIYCQGDLLHAVMMLNIFKDSKTFVDKPLKRDPEVVAADFKARFPGAITSNDRDAVRDFVNENFNEEGHELEQCELSDWQKEPEQLLSIEDPDLRQFSLQVNLIWKKLCRTIKKEVLEHPKRHSLIYVPNEFIVPGGRFREFYYWDTYWVIKGLLASGMHQTCKKMILNLQYLVDEIGFIPNGGRVYYLRRSQPPMFIPMVYEYHMATEDDEFLLSMLNSMEKEFNFWKTQRMINVTKNGKSYAVFRYRADSNVPRPESYREDYQTAERVDRHKKRKLWRDIASAAESGWDFSSRWFANRKTMDTIEASDIIPVDLNAIMYWNMKILAHLHGALGNVDRRDELNRERSKFVDTFEAVFFDDREGAWFDLNIRTGERDDDAYPSLAVPLFTECYSSLNNHMMIDVLETLQRKGLLQFPGGVPTSLMKGTNQQWDYPNGWAPINHMIIEGLRKSNHPIMQQKAFEIASKWINRNYQLYQKDKKMWEKYDVAKAYVRAAKGGEYENQAGFGWTNGVILDLMVTYSKRVTVNSADRQTARAPQTGTTPDAQAVTAAEIADLTLGKLVRRSIVCLLVRSKPRRASGMRELTHPATIVSLHMSGRWSSCWHVSRAAIATPTL
;
A
#
# COMPACT_ATOMS: atom_id res chain seq x y z
N MET A 1 57.89 -31.25 -48.82
CA MET A 1 57.15 -30.59 -49.92
C MET A 1 55.77 -30.23 -49.37
N SER A 2 55.21 -29.03 -49.41
CA SER A 2 55.67 -27.65 -49.64
C SER A 2 54.41 -26.80 -49.96
N ILE A 3 54.09 -25.79 -49.13
CA ILE A 3 53.55 -24.45 -49.52
C ILE A 3 52.06 -24.45 -50.01
N SER A 4 51.14 -23.51 -49.71
CA SER A 4 51.14 -22.13 -49.11
C SER A 4 49.78 -21.74 -48.48
N HIS A 5 49.78 -20.71 -47.61
CA HIS A 5 48.61 -19.86 -47.21
C HIS A 5 48.34 -18.74 -48.26
N PRO A 6 47.14 -18.10 -48.30
CA PRO A 6 46.76 -16.96 -47.43
C PRO A 6 45.32 -17.13 -46.86
N ALA A 7 44.58 -16.19 -46.26
CA ALA A 7 44.76 -14.75 -45.94
C ALA A 7 44.00 -14.36 -44.63
N SER A 8 44.05 -13.09 -44.20
CA SER A 8 43.21 -12.52 -43.12
C SER A 8 43.08 -10.99 -43.26
N GLU A 9 41.92 -10.39 -42.97
CA GLU A 9 41.74 -8.93 -42.89
C GLU A 9 41.29 -8.47 -41.48
N GLN A 10 41.77 -7.30 -41.06
CA GLN A 10 41.48 -6.68 -39.76
C GLN A 10 40.88 -5.28 -39.94
N LEU A 11 39.93 -4.91 -39.07
CA LEU A 11 39.39 -3.55 -38.96
C LEU A 11 40.22 -2.69 -37.99
N PRO A 12 40.34 -1.36 -38.22
CA PRO A 12 41.33 -0.53 -37.53
C PRO A 12 40.87 0.01 -36.16
N ARG A 13 41.82 0.12 -35.23
CA ARG A 13 41.69 0.87 -33.97
C ARG A 13 41.71 2.37 -34.23
N ARG A 14 41.01 3.16 -33.40
CA ARG A 14 41.26 4.61 -33.23
C ARG A 14 41.70 4.93 -31.81
N THR A 15 42.68 5.82 -31.71
CA THR A 15 43.41 6.18 -30.49
C THR A 15 42.75 7.36 -29.79
N PHE A 16 42.83 7.40 -28.46
CA PHE A 16 42.47 8.58 -27.67
C PHE A 16 43.60 9.62 -27.71
N ILE A 17 43.25 10.90 -27.84
CA ILE A 17 44.14 12.05 -27.59
C ILE A 17 43.42 12.98 -26.62
N VAL A 18 44.16 13.50 -25.64
CA VAL A 18 43.68 14.43 -24.61
C VAL A 18 44.35 15.77 -24.86
N GLU A 19 43.57 16.83 -25.06
CA GLU A 19 44.06 18.21 -25.05
C GLU A 19 43.09 19.15 -24.31
N SER A 20 43.69 20.06 -23.53
CA SER A 20 43.02 21.11 -22.75
C SER A 20 42.75 22.36 -23.59
N PRO A 21 41.98 23.33 -23.07
CA PRO A 21 42.23 24.72 -23.43
C PRO A 21 42.27 25.69 -22.22
N GLU A 22 43.28 26.55 -22.20
CA GLU A 22 43.30 27.78 -21.40
C GLU A 22 42.94 29.01 -22.27
N ASN A 23 42.16 29.92 -21.66
CA ASN A 23 41.93 31.36 -21.90
C ASN A 23 42.71 32.12 -23.01
N PRO A 24 42.10 33.18 -23.60
CA PRO A 24 42.36 34.53 -23.06
C PRO A 24 41.17 35.53 -23.03
N ILE A 25 41.32 36.57 -22.20
CA ILE A 25 40.42 37.73 -22.04
C ILE A 25 40.90 38.89 -22.94
N PRO A 26 39.97 39.73 -23.46
CA PRO A 26 40.23 41.18 -23.52
C PRO A 26 39.08 42.04 -22.94
N GLN A 27 39.42 43.27 -22.51
CA GLN A 27 38.52 44.21 -21.82
C GLN A 27 37.90 45.29 -22.72
N SER A 28 36.84 45.92 -22.20
CA SER A 28 36.29 47.26 -22.50
C SER A 28 35.39 47.43 -23.74
N MET A 29 34.13 47.87 -23.52
CA MET A 29 33.72 49.27 -23.68
C MET A 29 32.27 49.54 -23.19
N ILE A 30 32.13 50.57 -22.34
CA ILE A 30 31.07 51.60 -22.31
C ILE A 30 29.59 51.17 -22.21
N LEU A 31 28.96 51.48 -21.07
CA LEU A 31 27.51 51.52 -20.85
C LEU A 31 26.85 52.76 -21.46
N PRO A 32 25.66 52.66 -22.08
CA PRO A 32 24.74 53.78 -22.27
C PRO A 32 23.72 53.88 -21.11
N THR A 33 23.38 55.11 -20.73
CA THR A 33 22.36 55.46 -19.73
C THR A 33 20.93 55.37 -20.29
N PRO A 34 19.90 55.20 -19.44
CA PRO A 34 18.52 55.24 -19.87
C PRO A 34 18.04 56.69 -20.08
N THR A 35 17.41 56.97 -21.22
CA THR A 35 16.69 58.24 -21.51
C THR A 35 15.18 58.01 -21.63
N PRO A 36 14.34 59.02 -21.38
CA PRO A 36 13.00 58.81 -20.83
C PRO A 36 11.90 58.56 -21.87
N ALA A 37 10.83 57.92 -21.41
CA ALA A 37 9.61 57.71 -22.19
C ALA A 37 8.87 59.03 -22.48
N PRO A 38 8.36 59.26 -23.70
CA PRO A 38 7.54 60.41 -24.01
C PRO A 38 6.10 60.22 -23.51
N SER A 39 5.59 61.23 -22.79
CA SER A 39 4.21 61.31 -22.34
C SER A 39 3.27 61.80 -23.45
N THR A 40 2.23 61.05 -23.78
CA THR A 40 1.11 61.56 -24.61
C THR A 40 -0.25 61.16 -24.04
N SER A 41 -0.95 62.18 -23.54
CA SER A 41 -2.42 62.36 -23.48
C SER A 41 -3.32 61.15 -23.19
N ALA A 42 -4.01 61.21 -22.05
CA ALA A 42 -5.17 60.38 -21.77
C ALA A 42 -6.27 60.57 -22.85
N SER A 43 -6.82 59.47 -23.33
CA SER A 43 -8.17 59.46 -23.91
C SER A 43 -9.01 58.41 -23.18
N SER A 44 -10.15 58.84 -22.66
CA SER A 44 -11.09 57.99 -21.95
C SER A 44 -11.72 56.99 -22.91
N ARG A 45 -11.41 55.70 -22.77
CA ARG A 45 -12.22 54.62 -23.31
C ARG A 45 -12.78 53.80 -22.16
N ASN A 46 -14.10 53.80 -22.03
CA ASN A 46 -14.82 52.90 -21.14
C ASN A 46 -14.37 51.47 -21.43
N ARG A 47 -13.68 50.84 -20.47
CA ARG A 47 -13.68 49.39 -20.38
C ARG A 47 -14.99 48.99 -19.70
N SER A 48 -15.94 48.53 -20.50
CA SER A 48 -17.00 47.66 -19.97
C SER A 48 -16.33 46.49 -19.26
N ASN A 49 -16.79 46.18 -18.04
CA ASN A 49 -16.47 44.93 -17.37
C ASN A 49 -17.22 43.79 -18.07
N GLU A 50 -16.76 43.38 -19.25
CA GLU A 50 -17.07 42.05 -19.77
C GLU A 50 -16.21 41.05 -19.00
N GLN A 51 -16.74 40.67 -17.84
CA GLN A 51 -16.28 39.53 -17.06
C GLN A 51 -16.53 38.29 -17.93
N TYR A 52 -15.47 37.78 -18.57
CA TYR A 52 -15.54 36.62 -19.48
C TYR A 52 -16.19 35.43 -18.76
N LEU A 53 -17.45 35.18 -19.11
CA LEU A 53 -18.25 34.08 -18.60
C LEU A 53 -17.70 32.77 -19.17
N MET A 54 -16.91 32.08 -18.36
CA MET A 54 -16.58 30.68 -18.62
C MET A 54 -17.77 29.84 -18.17
N THR A 55 -18.56 29.35 -19.14
CA THR A 55 -19.39 28.16 -18.94
C THR A 55 -18.47 27.02 -18.47
N ILE A 56 -18.94 26.16 -17.57
CA ILE A 56 -18.17 24.95 -17.26
C ILE A 56 -18.03 24.10 -18.54
N PRO A 57 -16.94 23.31 -18.69
CA PRO A 57 -16.83 22.37 -19.80
C PRO A 57 -18.08 21.50 -19.88
N ASP A 58 -18.51 21.11 -21.08
CA ASP A 58 -19.66 20.21 -21.18
C ASP A 58 -19.29 18.77 -20.82
N GLN A 59 -20.33 17.93 -20.74
CA GLN A 59 -20.22 16.51 -20.45
C GLN A 59 -20.12 15.63 -21.71
N GLU A 60 -19.95 16.19 -22.92
CA GLU A 60 -20.01 15.43 -24.18
C GLU A 60 -18.93 14.32 -24.19
N ASP A 61 -17.70 14.61 -23.76
CA ASP A 61 -16.63 13.60 -23.66
C ASP A 61 -16.88 12.54 -22.58
N VAL A 62 -17.66 12.86 -21.54
CA VAL A 62 -17.95 11.92 -20.44
C VAL A 62 -19.15 11.04 -20.76
N LEU A 63 -20.16 11.56 -21.47
CA LEU A 63 -21.42 10.87 -21.77
C LEU A 63 -21.49 10.26 -23.18
N SER A 64 -20.71 10.76 -24.15
CA SER A 64 -20.77 10.28 -25.55
C SER A 64 -20.41 8.80 -25.67
N SER A 65 -21.20 8.07 -26.45
CA SER A 65 -20.99 6.67 -26.81
C SER A 65 -20.33 6.48 -28.18
N GLU A 66 -19.92 7.55 -28.87
CA GLU A 66 -19.38 7.51 -30.24
C GLU A 66 -18.10 6.67 -30.39
N VAL A 67 -17.25 6.68 -29.37
CA VAL A 67 -15.96 5.95 -29.36
C VAL A 67 -16.11 4.62 -28.61
N GLU A 68 -16.61 4.68 -27.38
CA GLU A 68 -16.86 3.55 -26.49
C GLU A 68 -17.99 3.97 -25.54
N LYS A 69 -18.94 3.07 -25.23
CA LYS A 69 -20.01 3.36 -24.27
C LYS A 69 -19.40 3.72 -22.91
N PRO A 70 -19.87 4.79 -22.23
CA PRO A 70 -19.44 5.09 -20.87
C PRO A 70 -19.75 3.92 -19.91
N GLN A 71 -18.75 3.57 -19.12
CA GLN A 71 -18.82 2.66 -17.96
C GLN A 71 -18.44 3.51 -16.76
N PHE A 72 -19.43 3.90 -15.96
CA PHE A 72 -19.22 4.73 -14.77
C PHE A 72 -18.63 3.91 -13.61
N ALA A 73 -18.08 4.56 -12.60
CA ALA A 73 -17.49 3.88 -11.44
C ALA A 73 -18.53 3.08 -10.62
N CYS A 74 -19.79 3.50 -10.66
CA CYS A 74 -20.97 2.76 -10.20
C CYS A 74 -22.19 3.18 -11.03
N ASP A 75 -23.23 2.35 -11.07
CA ASP A 75 -24.49 2.61 -11.80
C ASP A 75 -25.69 1.95 -11.11
N GLU A 76 -26.88 2.04 -11.69
CA GLU A 76 -28.14 1.53 -11.12
C GLU A 76 -28.12 0.05 -10.76
N THR A 77 -27.18 -0.74 -11.29
CA THR A 77 -27.07 -2.18 -11.01
C THR A 77 -26.34 -2.52 -9.72
N ASN A 78 -25.58 -1.57 -9.16
CA ASN A 78 -24.68 -1.79 -8.01
C ASN A 78 -24.70 -0.66 -6.96
N ALA A 79 -25.20 0.53 -7.29
CA ALA A 79 -25.35 1.63 -6.35
C ALA A 79 -26.67 2.39 -6.58
N PRO A 80 -27.59 2.46 -5.60
CA PRO A 80 -28.89 3.12 -5.77
C PRO A 80 -28.80 4.66 -5.81
N ASN A 81 -27.60 5.22 -5.63
CA ASN A 81 -27.29 6.64 -5.56
C ASN A 81 -26.21 7.08 -6.58
N TYR A 82 -26.00 6.26 -7.60
CA TYR A 82 -25.08 6.49 -8.71
C TYR A 82 -25.23 7.88 -9.37
N MET A 83 -26.46 8.39 -9.49
CA MET A 83 -26.78 9.71 -10.08
C MET A 83 -26.34 10.92 -9.25
N ILE A 84 -25.74 10.70 -8.07
CA ILE A 84 -25.12 11.73 -7.24
C ILE A 84 -23.61 11.49 -7.12
N TYR A 85 -23.19 10.24 -6.86
CA TYR A 85 -21.81 9.92 -6.49
C TYR A 85 -20.94 9.35 -7.62
N CYS A 86 -21.50 8.97 -8.77
CA CYS A 86 -20.75 8.36 -9.87
C CYS A 86 -21.00 8.99 -11.24
N GLN A 87 -22.13 9.67 -11.44
CA GLN A 87 -22.50 10.37 -12.67
C GLN A 87 -23.52 11.48 -12.39
N GLY A 88 -23.79 12.32 -13.38
CA GLY A 88 -24.89 13.31 -13.36
C GLY A 88 -24.43 14.76 -13.16
N ASP A 89 -25.36 15.67 -13.46
CA ASP A 89 -25.09 17.11 -13.59
C ASP A 89 -24.59 17.75 -12.29
N LEU A 90 -25.08 17.30 -11.13
CA LEU A 90 -24.64 17.78 -9.82
C LEU A 90 -23.16 17.45 -9.57
N LEU A 91 -22.77 16.20 -9.80
CA LEU A 91 -21.37 15.76 -9.65
C LEU A 91 -20.47 16.60 -10.57
N HIS A 92 -20.83 16.68 -11.85
CA HIS A 92 -20.06 17.41 -12.83
C HIS A 92 -19.92 18.91 -12.49
N ALA A 93 -21.03 19.57 -12.13
CA ALA A 93 -21.04 20.99 -11.75
C ALA A 93 -20.17 21.27 -10.51
N VAL A 94 -20.29 20.47 -9.45
CA VAL A 94 -19.49 20.66 -8.22
C VAL A 94 -17.99 20.51 -8.48
N MET A 95 -17.62 19.57 -9.35
CA MET A 95 -16.23 19.31 -9.72
C MET A 95 -15.64 20.43 -10.60
N MET A 96 -16.35 20.81 -11.68
CA MET A 96 -15.86 21.83 -12.62
C MET A 96 -15.86 23.25 -12.03
N LEU A 97 -16.82 23.58 -11.14
CA LEU A 97 -16.85 24.87 -10.43
C LEU A 97 -15.80 24.98 -9.32
N ASN A 98 -15.04 23.91 -9.05
CA ASN A 98 -14.03 23.85 -7.99
C ASN A 98 -14.60 24.35 -6.65
N ILE A 99 -15.73 23.76 -6.24
CA ILE A 99 -16.43 24.12 -5.00
C ILE A 99 -15.55 23.80 -3.78
N PHE A 100 -14.88 22.65 -3.84
CA PHE A 100 -13.94 22.13 -2.84
C PHE A 100 -12.54 21.92 -3.45
N LYS A 101 -11.50 22.19 -2.65
CA LYS A 101 -10.09 22.01 -3.05
C LYS A 101 -9.78 20.55 -3.39
N ASP A 102 -10.28 19.61 -2.59
CA ASP A 102 -10.15 18.17 -2.83
C ASP A 102 -11.46 17.65 -3.45
N SER A 103 -11.37 17.00 -4.62
CA SER A 103 -12.53 16.41 -5.32
C SER A 103 -13.24 15.36 -4.45
N LYS A 104 -12.49 14.60 -3.64
CA LYS A 104 -13.05 13.57 -2.74
C LYS A 104 -13.98 14.15 -1.67
N THR A 105 -13.80 15.42 -1.30
CA THR A 105 -14.67 16.08 -0.30
C THR A 105 -16.15 16.00 -0.67
N PHE A 106 -16.52 16.24 -1.93
CA PHE A 106 -17.94 16.19 -2.30
C PHE A 106 -18.51 14.77 -2.24
N VAL A 107 -17.81 13.80 -2.82
CA VAL A 107 -18.29 12.42 -2.91
C VAL A 107 -18.27 11.68 -1.57
N ASP A 108 -17.59 12.20 -0.54
CA ASP A 108 -17.62 11.68 0.83
C ASP A 108 -18.74 12.29 1.71
N LYS A 109 -19.45 13.33 1.26
CA LYS A 109 -20.53 13.95 2.03
C LYS A 109 -21.82 13.13 1.89
N PRO A 110 -22.45 12.69 3.00
CA PRO A 110 -23.72 11.97 2.92
C PRO A 110 -24.89 12.94 2.73
N LEU A 111 -25.94 12.46 2.06
CA LEU A 111 -27.16 13.22 1.75
C LEU A 111 -28.09 13.34 2.97
N LYS A 112 -28.77 14.49 3.09
CA LYS A 112 -29.84 14.71 4.07
C LYS A 112 -31.21 14.16 3.62
N ARG A 113 -31.37 13.91 2.31
CA ARG A 113 -32.60 13.46 1.65
C ARG A 113 -32.27 12.37 0.63
N ASP A 114 -33.27 11.70 0.09
CA ASP A 114 -33.04 10.63 -0.89
C ASP A 114 -32.46 11.19 -2.21
N PRO A 115 -31.54 10.46 -2.87
CA PRO A 115 -30.75 10.98 -3.99
C PRO A 115 -31.61 11.40 -5.18
N GLU A 116 -32.73 10.72 -5.43
CA GLU A 116 -33.67 11.06 -6.50
C GLU A 116 -34.32 12.43 -6.28
N VAL A 117 -34.61 12.80 -5.02
CA VAL A 117 -35.16 14.11 -4.66
C VAL A 117 -34.10 15.20 -4.82
N VAL A 118 -32.87 14.96 -4.36
CA VAL A 118 -31.77 15.92 -4.49
C VAL A 118 -31.39 16.15 -5.95
N ALA A 119 -31.37 15.10 -6.79
CA ALA A 119 -31.12 15.23 -8.22
C ALA A 119 -32.23 16.03 -8.93
N ALA A 120 -33.50 15.80 -8.58
CA ALA A 120 -34.63 16.54 -9.15
C ALA A 120 -34.60 18.03 -8.75
N ASP A 121 -34.35 18.34 -7.47
CA ASP A 121 -34.27 19.70 -6.97
C ASP A 121 -33.07 20.47 -7.56
N PHE A 122 -31.94 19.80 -7.79
CA PHE A 122 -30.80 20.41 -8.48
C PHE A 122 -31.18 20.82 -9.90
N LYS A 123 -31.79 19.90 -10.67
CA LYS A 123 -32.25 20.17 -12.04
C LYS A 123 -33.31 21.28 -12.12
N ALA A 124 -34.16 21.40 -11.10
CA ALA A 124 -35.15 22.47 -11.00
C ALA A 124 -34.52 23.84 -10.69
N ARG A 125 -33.47 23.88 -9.84
CA ARG A 125 -32.75 25.11 -9.48
C ARG A 125 -31.79 25.59 -10.57
N PHE A 126 -31.22 24.66 -11.36
CA PHE A 126 -30.27 24.94 -12.44
C PHE A 126 -30.78 24.38 -13.78
N PRO A 127 -31.82 24.97 -14.39
CA PRO A 127 -32.45 24.45 -15.63
C PRO A 127 -31.69 24.80 -16.91
N GLY A 128 -30.62 25.60 -16.83
CA GLY A 128 -29.82 26.07 -17.97
C GLY A 128 -28.35 25.66 -17.88
N ALA A 129 -27.52 26.16 -18.80
CA ALA A 129 -26.08 25.93 -18.76
C ALA A 129 -25.45 26.60 -17.52
N ILE A 130 -24.69 25.83 -16.75
CA ILE A 130 -24.03 26.27 -15.53
C ILE A 130 -22.73 27.01 -15.86
N THR A 131 -22.47 28.12 -15.17
CA THR A 131 -21.34 29.03 -15.40
C THR A 131 -20.54 29.27 -14.12
N SER A 132 -19.37 29.90 -14.25
CA SER A 132 -18.57 30.35 -13.10
C SER A 132 -19.33 31.22 -12.08
N ASN A 133 -20.43 31.89 -12.49
CA ASN A 133 -21.23 32.74 -11.60
C ASN A 133 -22.16 31.92 -10.69
N ASP A 134 -22.53 30.70 -11.08
CA ASP A 134 -23.40 29.81 -10.31
C ASP A 134 -22.67 29.15 -9.13
N ARG A 135 -21.36 29.36 -9.02
CA ARG A 135 -20.47 28.72 -8.04
C ARG A 135 -20.96 28.82 -6.59
N ASP A 136 -21.43 29.97 -6.17
CA ASP A 136 -21.89 30.15 -4.78
C ASP A 136 -23.31 29.59 -4.59
N ALA A 137 -24.19 29.70 -5.58
CA ALA A 137 -25.51 29.06 -5.56
C ALA A 137 -25.42 27.53 -5.54
N VAL A 138 -24.45 26.92 -6.24
CA VAL A 138 -24.15 25.48 -6.20
C VAL A 138 -23.54 25.09 -4.85
N ARG A 139 -22.67 25.91 -4.26
CA ARG A 139 -22.20 25.69 -2.88
C ARG A 139 -23.35 25.69 -1.88
N ASP A 140 -24.25 26.66 -1.96
CA ASP A 140 -25.41 26.76 -1.08
C ASP A 140 -26.32 25.55 -1.24
N PHE A 141 -26.58 25.11 -2.48
CA PHE A 141 -27.31 23.88 -2.74
C PHE A 141 -26.65 22.64 -2.09
N VAL A 142 -25.32 22.51 -2.13
CA VAL A 142 -24.60 21.41 -1.45
C VAL A 142 -24.75 21.54 0.07
N ASN A 143 -24.55 22.73 0.65
CA ASN A 143 -24.68 22.97 2.09
C ASN A 143 -26.10 22.68 2.60
N GLU A 144 -27.14 23.01 1.82
CA GLU A 144 -28.53 22.70 2.11
C GLU A 144 -28.79 21.19 2.15
N ASN A 145 -28.23 20.43 1.19
CA ASN A 145 -28.62 19.04 0.90
C ASN A 145 -27.72 17.93 1.45
N PHE A 146 -26.51 18.27 1.89
CA PHE A 146 -25.50 17.31 2.36
C PHE A 146 -25.06 17.62 3.80
N ASN A 147 -24.60 16.62 4.53
CA ASN A 147 -23.90 16.80 5.82
C ASN A 147 -22.39 16.90 5.61
N GLU A 148 -21.63 17.08 6.70
CA GLU A 148 -20.16 17.04 6.65
C GLU A 148 -19.62 15.64 6.37
N GLU A 149 -18.49 15.55 5.67
CA GLU A 149 -17.90 14.27 5.32
C GLU A 149 -17.34 13.56 6.56
N GLY A 150 -17.55 12.25 6.64
CA GLY A 150 -17.26 11.48 7.86
C GLY A 150 -18.32 11.58 8.96
N HIS A 151 -19.44 12.28 8.76
CA HIS A 151 -20.61 12.22 9.66
C HIS A 151 -21.09 10.76 9.90
N GLU A 152 -20.89 9.90 8.90
CA GLU A 152 -21.27 8.49 8.83
C GLU A 152 -20.50 7.58 9.82
N LEU A 153 -19.45 8.12 10.44
CA LEU A 153 -18.47 7.38 11.25
C LEU A 153 -18.54 7.78 12.71
N GLU A 154 -18.27 6.81 13.57
CA GLU A 154 -18.07 6.99 15.00
C GLU A 154 -16.66 6.56 15.41
N GLN A 155 -16.19 7.10 16.53
CA GLN A 155 -14.94 6.69 17.15
C GLN A 155 -15.15 5.35 17.86
N CYS A 156 -14.35 4.33 17.53
CA CYS A 156 -14.44 3.03 18.19
C CYS A 156 -13.62 2.96 19.49
N GLU A 157 -13.99 2.04 20.38
CA GLU A 157 -13.12 1.54 21.44
C GLU A 157 -12.53 0.17 21.06
N LEU A 158 -11.20 0.04 21.20
CA LEU A 158 -10.45 -1.17 20.90
C LEU A 158 -10.34 -2.02 22.17
N SER A 159 -11.20 -3.02 22.32
CA SER A 159 -11.36 -3.79 23.57
C SER A 159 -10.16 -4.67 23.93
N ASP A 160 -9.34 -5.04 22.95
CA ASP A 160 -8.11 -5.82 23.11
C ASP A 160 -6.83 -4.96 23.09
N TRP A 161 -6.95 -3.63 22.98
CA TRP A 161 -5.80 -2.73 23.02
C TRP A 161 -5.15 -2.71 24.40
N GLN A 162 -3.84 -2.93 24.45
CA GLN A 162 -3.05 -2.83 25.68
C GLN A 162 -2.02 -1.70 25.56
N LYS A 163 -1.79 -0.99 26.68
CA LYS A 163 -0.81 0.11 26.73
C LYS A 163 0.62 -0.38 26.49
N GLU A 164 0.96 -1.54 27.04
CA GLU A 164 2.31 -2.11 27.04
C GLU A 164 2.28 -3.59 26.59
N PRO A 165 2.02 -3.88 25.30
CA PRO A 165 1.95 -5.26 24.79
C PRO A 165 3.30 -5.98 24.92
N GLU A 166 3.28 -7.26 25.30
CA GLU A 166 4.48 -8.07 25.57
C GLU A 166 5.48 -8.06 24.40
N GLN A 167 4.99 -8.22 23.16
CA GLN A 167 5.85 -8.21 21.97
C GLN A 167 6.56 -6.87 21.78
N LEU A 168 5.89 -5.74 22.07
CA LEU A 168 6.50 -4.41 21.99
C LEU A 168 7.50 -4.17 23.14
N LEU A 169 7.27 -4.75 24.32
CA LEU A 169 8.22 -4.73 25.43
C LEU A 169 9.50 -5.53 25.15
N SER A 170 9.46 -6.50 24.23
CA SER A 170 10.64 -7.30 23.83
C SER A 170 11.71 -6.52 23.06
N ILE A 171 11.39 -5.32 22.56
CA ILE A 171 12.33 -4.45 21.85
C ILE A 171 13.41 -3.98 22.83
N GLU A 172 14.68 -4.33 22.58
CA GLU A 172 15.76 -4.08 23.54
C GLU A 172 16.15 -2.59 23.63
N ASP A 173 16.25 -1.90 22.48
CA ASP A 173 16.55 -0.47 22.41
C ASP A 173 15.43 0.35 23.10
N PRO A 174 15.74 1.13 24.15
CA PRO A 174 14.72 1.83 24.94
C PRO A 174 14.07 2.99 24.18
N ASP A 175 14.77 3.64 23.25
CA ASP A 175 14.24 4.75 22.47
C ASP A 175 13.26 4.21 21.40
N LEU A 176 13.56 3.06 20.79
CA LEU A 176 12.66 2.36 19.86
C LEU A 176 11.47 1.70 20.58
N ARG A 177 11.68 1.13 21.78
CA ARG A 177 10.58 0.61 22.62
C ARG A 177 9.62 1.73 23.03
N GLN A 178 10.11 2.91 23.42
CA GLN A 178 9.24 4.03 23.73
C GLN A 178 8.49 4.54 22.48
N PHE A 179 9.13 4.50 21.31
CA PHE A 179 8.51 4.84 20.03
C PHE A 179 7.42 3.82 19.61
N SER A 180 7.65 2.51 19.78
CA SER A 180 6.65 1.49 19.44
C SER A 180 5.37 1.63 20.28
N LEU A 181 5.51 1.89 21.59
CA LEU A 181 4.37 2.17 22.48
C LEU A 181 3.61 3.44 22.08
N GLN A 182 4.31 4.46 21.56
CA GLN A 182 3.71 5.69 21.04
C GLN A 182 2.99 5.48 19.70
N VAL A 183 3.48 4.59 18.82
CA VAL A 183 2.79 4.18 17.59
C VAL A 183 1.56 3.33 17.92
N ASN A 184 1.67 2.42 18.88
CA ASN A 184 0.55 1.59 19.37
C ASN A 184 -0.63 2.42 19.90
N LEU A 185 -0.36 3.57 20.53
CA LEU A 185 -1.41 4.54 20.93
C LEU A 185 -2.17 5.17 19.75
N ILE A 186 -1.61 5.13 18.52
CA ILE A 186 -2.26 5.70 17.34
C ILE A 186 -3.42 4.82 16.86
N TRP A 187 -3.42 3.51 17.12
CA TRP A 187 -4.54 2.63 16.77
C TRP A 187 -5.87 3.14 17.35
N LYS A 188 -5.88 3.58 18.60
CA LYS A 188 -7.07 4.23 19.21
C LYS A 188 -7.56 5.43 18.41
N LYS A 189 -6.68 6.24 17.82
CA LYS A 189 -7.05 7.44 17.04
C LYS A 189 -7.59 7.11 15.64
N LEU A 190 -7.18 5.98 15.07
CA LEU A 190 -7.55 5.53 13.72
C LEU A 190 -8.75 4.58 13.70
N CYS A 191 -9.20 4.05 14.85
CA CYS A 191 -10.34 3.14 14.85
C CYS A 191 -11.68 3.84 14.63
N ARG A 192 -12.50 3.30 13.72
CA ARG A 192 -13.85 3.77 13.41
C ARG A 192 -14.86 2.63 13.43
N THR A 193 -16.09 2.97 13.73
CA THR A 193 -17.29 2.18 13.45
C THR A 193 -18.17 2.94 12.46
N ILE A 194 -18.97 2.21 11.67
CA ILE A 194 -19.97 2.83 10.79
C ILE A 194 -21.29 2.92 11.56
N LYS A 195 -21.93 4.09 11.51
CA LYS A 195 -23.25 4.30 12.12
C LYS A 195 -24.30 3.40 11.48
N LYS A 196 -25.26 2.94 12.28
CA LYS A 196 -26.41 2.16 11.80
C LYS A 196 -27.25 2.89 10.74
N GLU A 197 -27.26 4.23 10.75
CA GLU A 197 -27.92 5.05 9.72
C GLU A 197 -27.48 4.69 8.29
N VAL A 198 -26.22 4.25 8.11
CA VAL A 198 -25.67 3.85 6.80
C VAL A 198 -26.26 2.51 6.33
N LEU A 199 -26.52 1.58 7.24
CA LEU A 199 -27.20 0.32 6.95
C LEU A 199 -28.71 0.51 6.73
N GLU A 200 -29.33 1.42 7.49
CA GLU A 200 -30.77 1.69 7.44
C GLU A 200 -31.17 2.56 6.23
N HIS A 201 -30.28 3.44 5.76
CA HIS A 201 -30.53 4.40 4.67
C HIS A 201 -29.42 4.43 3.60
N PRO A 202 -28.96 3.30 3.05
CA PRO A 202 -27.76 3.21 2.21
C PRO A 202 -27.80 4.12 0.97
N LYS A 203 -28.99 4.45 0.45
CA LYS A 203 -29.15 5.43 -0.63
C LYS A 203 -28.53 6.81 -0.33
N ARG A 204 -28.48 7.22 0.94
CA ARG A 204 -27.97 8.54 1.33
C ARG A 204 -26.45 8.59 1.44
N HIS A 205 -25.79 7.44 1.43
CA HIS A 205 -24.39 7.29 1.77
C HIS A 205 -23.57 6.79 0.59
N SER A 206 -22.44 7.43 0.32
CA SER A 206 -21.44 6.82 -0.56
C SER A 206 -20.60 5.79 0.20
N LEU A 207 -20.56 5.84 1.55
CA LEU A 207 -19.89 4.85 2.38
C LEU A 207 -20.63 3.51 2.36
N ILE A 208 -19.90 2.43 2.10
CA ILE A 208 -20.42 1.06 2.18
C ILE A 208 -20.37 0.61 3.64
N TYR A 209 -21.50 0.17 4.18
CA TYR A 209 -21.58 -0.35 5.55
C TYR A 209 -20.74 -1.63 5.71
N VAL A 210 -20.12 -1.80 6.89
CA VAL A 210 -19.52 -3.04 7.36
C VAL A 210 -19.84 -3.23 8.85
N PRO A 211 -20.02 -4.47 9.34
CA PRO A 211 -20.64 -4.72 10.64
C PRO A 211 -19.74 -4.47 11.88
N ASN A 212 -18.42 -4.50 11.76
CA ASN A 212 -17.49 -4.37 12.89
C ASN A 212 -16.65 -3.09 12.81
N GLU A 213 -15.96 -2.74 13.90
CA GLU A 213 -14.94 -1.69 13.87
C GLU A 213 -13.77 -2.02 12.93
N PHE A 214 -13.10 -0.98 12.45
CA PHE A 214 -11.95 -1.06 11.56
C PHE A 214 -11.00 0.12 11.77
N ILE A 215 -9.74 -0.06 11.39
CA ILE A 215 -8.72 0.99 11.40
C ILE A 215 -8.71 1.68 10.03
N VAL A 216 -8.89 3.00 9.98
CA VAL A 216 -8.70 3.80 8.75
C VAL A 216 -7.20 4.07 8.51
N PRO A 217 -6.76 4.33 7.25
CA PRO A 217 -5.39 4.75 7.00
C PRO A 217 -5.05 6.07 7.70
N GLY A 218 -5.91 7.10 7.56
CA GLY A 218 -5.77 8.40 8.23
C GLY A 218 -5.89 9.61 7.29
N GLY A 219 -6.06 10.80 7.88
CA GLY A 219 -6.24 12.04 7.12
C GLY A 219 -7.53 12.05 6.30
N ARG A 220 -7.44 12.29 4.98
CA ARG A 220 -8.58 12.27 4.04
C ARG A 220 -9.19 10.88 3.84
N PHE A 221 -8.45 9.82 4.16
CA PHE A 221 -8.88 8.44 4.03
C PHE A 221 -9.70 8.03 5.25
N ARG A 222 -11.03 8.10 5.10
CA ARG A 222 -12.03 7.91 6.16
C ARG A 222 -12.72 6.55 6.10
N GLU A 223 -12.54 5.82 5.00
CA GLU A 223 -13.01 4.46 4.79
C GLU A 223 -11.87 3.45 4.97
N PHE A 224 -12.21 2.16 5.05
CA PHE A 224 -11.22 1.09 4.93
C PHE A 224 -10.66 1.06 3.50
N TYR A 225 -9.39 0.65 3.36
CA TYR A 225 -8.72 0.37 2.09
C TYR A 225 -8.19 -1.06 2.12
N TYR A 226 -8.27 -1.75 0.99
CA TYR A 226 -8.09 -3.18 0.94
C TYR A 226 -6.64 -3.61 1.25
N TRP A 227 -5.66 -3.28 0.42
CA TRP A 227 -4.29 -3.78 0.63
C TRP A 227 -3.63 -3.17 1.88
N ASP A 228 -3.96 -1.92 2.24
CA ASP A 228 -3.54 -1.24 3.47
C ASP A 228 -3.81 -2.09 4.72
N THR A 229 -4.96 -2.78 4.72
CA THR A 229 -5.43 -3.62 5.82
C THR A 229 -4.45 -4.76 6.13
N TYR A 230 -3.67 -5.24 5.16
CA TYR A 230 -2.67 -6.28 5.41
C TYR A 230 -1.59 -5.79 6.38
N TRP A 231 -0.98 -4.64 6.11
CA TRP A 231 0.05 -4.08 6.98
C TRP A 231 -0.53 -3.59 8.31
N VAL A 232 -1.76 -3.09 8.33
CA VAL A 232 -2.49 -2.82 9.58
C VAL A 232 -2.60 -4.10 10.42
N ILE A 233 -3.03 -5.22 9.84
CA ILE A 233 -3.12 -6.51 10.55
C ILE A 233 -1.75 -6.96 11.06
N LYS A 234 -0.66 -6.86 10.28
CA LYS A 234 0.70 -7.14 10.77
C LYS A 234 1.04 -6.34 12.04
N GLY A 235 0.73 -5.04 12.06
CA GLY A 235 0.98 -4.19 13.25
C GLY A 235 0.03 -4.44 14.41
N LEU A 236 -1.23 -4.80 14.15
CA LEU A 236 -2.19 -5.18 15.20
C LEU A 236 -1.77 -6.51 15.85
N LEU A 237 -1.30 -7.50 15.08
CA LEU A 237 -0.71 -8.74 15.60
C LEU A 237 0.55 -8.45 16.44
N ALA A 238 1.43 -7.55 15.98
CA ALA A 238 2.58 -7.07 16.75
C ALA A 238 2.18 -6.32 18.05
N SER A 239 0.98 -5.73 18.09
CA SER A 239 0.37 -5.12 19.28
C SER A 239 -0.44 -6.13 20.14
N GLY A 240 -0.55 -7.40 19.75
CA GLY A 240 -1.36 -8.43 20.44
C GLY A 240 -2.88 -8.30 20.26
N MET A 241 -3.33 -7.51 19.28
CA MET A 241 -4.73 -7.12 19.08
C MET A 241 -5.48 -8.09 18.14
N HIS A 242 -5.60 -9.34 18.59
CA HIS A 242 -6.14 -10.43 17.77
C HIS A 242 -7.64 -10.28 17.48
N GLN A 243 -8.44 -9.73 18.40
CA GLN A 243 -9.89 -9.53 18.17
C GLN A 243 -10.14 -8.40 17.18
N THR A 244 -9.36 -7.31 17.25
CA THR A 244 -9.40 -6.25 16.24
C THR A 244 -9.02 -6.79 14.86
N CYS A 245 -8.00 -7.66 14.75
CA CYS A 245 -7.66 -8.34 13.49
C CYS A 245 -8.83 -9.18 12.95
N LYS A 246 -9.41 -10.06 13.79
CA LYS A 246 -10.53 -10.93 13.42
C LYS A 246 -11.70 -10.13 12.86
N LYS A 247 -12.05 -9.02 13.50
CA LYS A 247 -13.13 -8.12 13.09
C LYS A 247 -12.88 -7.39 11.77
N MET A 248 -11.65 -6.91 11.54
CA MET A 248 -11.29 -6.33 10.25
C MET A 248 -11.39 -7.36 9.11
N ILE A 249 -10.96 -8.60 9.34
CA ILE A 249 -11.09 -9.69 8.36
C ILE A 249 -12.57 -10.05 8.12
N LEU A 250 -13.41 -10.07 9.16
CA LEU A 250 -14.87 -10.27 9.04
C LEU A 250 -15.54 -9.18 8.20
N ASN A 251 -15.08 -7.93 8.29
CA ASN A 251 -15.58 -6.86 7.41
C ASN A 251 -15.20 -7.10 5.95
N LEU A 252 -14.01 -7.64 5.67
CA LEU A 252 -13.60 -8.01 4.31
C LEU A 252 -14.39 -9.22 3.78
N GLN A 253 -14.65 -10.24 4.62
CA GLN A 253 -15.58 -11.33 4.28
C GLN A 253 -16.96 -10.78 3.89
N TYR A 254 -17.53 -9.88 4.70
CA TYR A 254 -18.84 -9.29 4.43
C TYR A 254 -18.91 -8.63 3.04
N LEU A 255 -17.86 -7.90 2.64
CA LEU A 255 -17.77 -7.30 1.31
C LEU A 255 -17.67 -8.35 0.20
N VAL A 256 -16.87 -9.41 0.38
CA VAL A 256 -16.79 -10.52 -0.57
C VAL A 256 -18.14 -11.23 -0.71
N ASP A 257 -18.87 -11.41 0.38
CA ASP A 257 -20.14 -12.13 0.38
C ASP A 257 -21.26 -11.30 -0.28
N GLU A 258 -21.36 -9.99 0.02
CA GLU A 258 -22.37 -9.08 -0.55
C GLU A 258 -22.04 -8.57 -1.97
N ILE A 259 -20.78 -8.19 -2.23
CA ILE A 259 -20.36 -7.53 -3.49
C ILE A 259 -19.72 -8.53 -4.47
N GLY A 260 -19.15 -9.63 -3.96
CA GLY A 260 -18.47 -10.66 -4.75
C GLY A 260 -16.94 -10.52 -4.81
N PHE A 261 -16.40 -9.39 -4.39
CA PHE A 261 -14.97 -9.08 -4.30
C PHE A 261 -14.76 -7.93 -3.31
N ILE A 262 -13.51 -7.66 -2.94
CA ILE A 262 -13.18 -6.51 -2.08
C ILE A 262 -12.89 -5.28 -2.95
N PRO A 263 -13.68 -4.20 -2.87
CA PRO A 263 -13.39 -2.96 -3.59
C PRO A 263 -12.13 -2.27 -3.03
N ASN A 264 -11.52 -1.38 -3.83
CA ASN A 264 -10.34 -0.59 -3.45
C ASN A 264 -10.45 0.01 -2.02
N GLY A 265 -11.60 0.62 -1.74
CA GLY A 265 -12.00 1.03 -0.41
C GLY A 265 -13.51 1.05 -0.23
N GLY A 266 -13.98 1.41 0.96
CA GLY A 266 -15.37 1.30 1.38
C GLY A 266 -16.35 2.34 0.83
N ARG A 267 -16.30 2.67 -0.47
CA ARG A 267 -17.19 3.67 -1.09
C ARG A 267 -17.81 3.14 -2.39
N VAL A 268 -19.04 3.56 -2.71
CA VAL A 268 -19.76 3.12 -3.93
C VAL A 268 -18.99 3.41 -5.22
N TYR A 269 -18.24 4.51 -5.27
CA TYR A 269 -17.38 4.87 -6.41
C TYR A 269 -16.11 3.98 -6.55
N TYR A 270 -15.93 2.98 -5.68
CA TYR A 270 -14.92 1.91 -5.82
C TYR A 270 -15.50 0.58 -6.34
N LEU A 271 -16.81 0.44 -6.56
CA LEU A 271 -17.48 -0.83 -6.94
C LEU A 271 -17.09 -1.43 -8.30
N ARG A 272 -16.16 -0.81 -9.04
CA ARG A 272 -15.60 -1.30 -10.33
C ARG A 272 -14.07 -1.39 -10.36
N ARG A 273 -13.42 -1.36 -9.20
CA ARG A 273 -11.99 -1.67 -9.04
C ARG A 273 -11.67 -2.23 -7.66
N SER A 274 -10.79 -3.22 -7.61
CA SER A 274 -10.26 -3.78 -6.37
C SER A 274 -8.96 -3.08 -5.96
N GLN A 275 -8.06 -3.78 -5.27
CA GLN A 275 -6.69 -3.42 -4.94
C GLN A 275 -5.82 -4.69 -4.93
N PRO A 276 -4.49 -4.62 -4.72
CA PRO A 276 -3.65 -5.83 -4.65
C PRO A 276 -4.22 -6.88 -3.66
N PRO A 277 -4.44 -8.14 -4.10
CA PRO A 277 -5.35 -9.05 -3.39
C PRO A 277 -4.71 -9.75 -2.19
N MET A 278 -4.81 -9.12 -1.03
CA MET A 278 -4.13 -9.53 0.20
C MET A 278 -5.04 -10.22 1.24
N PHE A 279 -6.32 -10.45 0.97
CA PHE A 279 -7.27 -11.06 1.94
C PHE A 279 -6.85 -12.47 2.40
N ILE A 280 -6.45 -13.32 1.46
CA ILE A 280 -5.95 -14.67 1.76
C ILE A 280 -4.69 -14.61 2.66
N PRO A 281 -3.67 -13.77 2.37
CA PRO A 281 -2.59 -13.45 3.30
C PRO A 281 -3.02 -12.93 4.67
N MET A 282 -4.06 -12.09 4.77
CA MET A 282 -4.56 -11.59 6.07
C MET A 282 -5.14 -12.71 6.93
N VAL A 283 -5.96 -13.59 6.35
CA VAL A 283 -6.52 -14.77 7.04
C VAL A 283 -5.40 -15.72 7.47
N TYR A 284 -4.40 -15.94 6.61
CA TYR A 284 -3.24 -16.77 6.93
C TYR A 284 -2.40 -16.22 8.09
N GLU A 285 -2.02 -14.94 8.05
CA GLU A 285 -1.25 -14.28 9.12
C GLU A 285 -2.01 -14.30 10.46
N TYR A 286 -3.33 -14.07 10.44
CA TYR A 286 -4.17 -14.20 11.63
C TYR A 286 -4.19 -15.64 12.18
N HIS A 287 -4.43 -16.63 11.33
CA HIS A 287 -4.50 -18.04 11.74
C HIS A 287 -3.14 -18.55 12.25
N MET A 288 -2.01 -18.16 11.64
CA MET A 288 -0.67 -18.47 12.14
C MET A 288 -0.33 -17.82 13.50
N ALA A 289 -1.01 -16.74 13.87
CA ALA A 289 -0.84 -16.08 15.16
C ALA A 289 -1.81 -16.56 16.26
N THR A 290 -2.88 -17.26 15.90
CA THR A 290 -4.00 -17.59 16.82
C THR A 290 -4.39 -19.06 16.89
N GLU A 291 -4.01 -19.87 15.89
CA GLU A 291 -4.45 -21.27 15.72
C GLU A 291 -5.99 -21.43 15.71
N ASP A 292 -6.72 -20.39 15.31
CA ASP A 292 -8.19 -20.35 15.27
C ASP A 292 -8.74 -21.08 14.03
N ASP A 293 -8.81 -22.42 14.12
CA ASP A 293 -9.33 -23.32 13.07
C ASP A 293 -10.81 -23.04 12.73
N GLU A 294 -11.64 -22.70 13.71
CA GLU A 294 -13.06 -22.40 13.49
C GLU A 294 -13.24 -21.15 12.63
N PHE A 295 -12.45 -20.11 12.89
CA PHE A 295 -12.44 -18.91 12.06
C PHE A 295 -11.88 -19.20 10.66
N LEU A 296 -10.79 -19.97 10.56
CA LEU A 296 -10.24 -20.35 9.26
C LEU A 296 -11.30 -21.08 8.39
N LEU A 297 -12.03 -22.03 8.98
CA LEU A 297 -13.12 -22.75 8.32
C LEU A 297 -14.22 -21.80 7.82
N SER A 298 -14.60 -20.77 8.61
CA SER A 298 -15.62 -19.81 8.19
C SER A 298 -15.16 -18.83 7.10
N MET A 299 -13.85 -18.62 6.93
CA MET A 299 -13.28 -17.77 5.86
C MET A 299 -13.13 -18.49 4.50
N LEU A 300 -13.02 -19.82 4.46
CA LEU A 300 -12.65 -20.58 3.26
C LEU A 300 -13.48 -20.22 2.02
N ASN A 301 -14.80 -20.15 2.15
CA ASN A 301 -15.70 -19.89 1.03
C ASN A 301 -15.47 -18.50 0.42
N SER A 302 -15.34 -17.47 1.27
CA SER A 302 -15.13 -16.10 0.81
C SER A 302 -13.72 -15.94 0.19
N MET A 303 -12.70 -16.59 0.76
CA MET A 303 -11.36 -16.63 0.15
C MET A 303 -11.37 -17.26 -1.26
N GLU A 304 -12.08 -18.37 -1.45
CA GLU A 304 -12.27 -19.00 -2.77
C GLU A 304 -13.09 -18.11 -3.72
N LYS A 305 -14.14 -17.44 -3.22
CA LYS A 305 -14.97 -16.52 -4.01
C LYS A 305 -14.16 -15.37 -4.58
N GLU A 306 -13.33 -14.72 -3.77
CA GLU A 306 -12.46 -13.63 -4.23
C GLU A 306 -11.34 -14.13 -5.15
N PHE A 307 -10.70 -15.27 -4.85
CA PHE A 307 -9.70 -15.86 -5.74
C PHE A 307 -10.28 -16.14 -7.14
N ASN A 308 -11.53 -16.60 -7.21
CA ASN A 308 -12.24 -16.80 -8.47
C ASN A 308 -12.66 -15.49 -9.16
N PHE A 309 -12.94 -14.40 -8.43
CA PHE A 309 -13.08 -13.06 -9.03
C PHE A 309 -11.82 -12.68 -9.81
N TRP A 310 -10.63 -12.79 -9.22
CA TRP A 310 -9.38 -12.47 -9.93
C TRP A 310 -9.13 -13.38 -11.13
N LYS A 311 -9.40 -14.68 -11.01
CA LYS A 311 -9.26 -15.64 -12.12
C LYS A 311 -10.25 -15.38 -13.27
N THR A 312 -11.44 -14.84 -13.01
CA THR A 312 -12.46 -14.61 -14.04
C THR A 312 -12.43 -13.20 -14.61
N GLN A 313 -12.12 -12.18 -13.80
CA GLN A 313 -12.23 -10.76 -14.17
C GLN A 313 -10.89 -10.08 -14.47
N ARG A 314 -9.74 -10.70 -14.11
CA ARG A 314 -8.41 -10.08 -14.19
C ARG A 314 -7.34 -10.94 -14.86
N MET A 315 -7.62 -12.22 -15.13
CA MET A 315 -6.74 -13.10 -15.91
C MET A 315 -6.94 -12.90 -17.42
N ILE A 316 -5.83 -12.86 -18.18
CA ILE A 316 -5.81 -12.86 -19.64
C ILE A 316 -4.77 -13.87 -20.16
N ASN A 317 -4.84 -14.18 -21.46
CA ASN A 317 -3.79 -14.93 -22.15
C ASN A 317 -2.86 -13.96 -22.91
N VAL A 318 -1.55 -14.10 -22.71
CA VAL A 318 -0.50 -13.42 -23.50
C VAL A 318 0.31 -14.44 -24.30
N THR A 319 0.69 -14.08 -25.53
CA THR A 319 1.49 -14.96 -26.39
C THR A 319 2.95 -14.52 -26.36
N LYS A 320 3.86 -15.42 -26.00
CA LYS A 320 5.32 -15.19 -25.98
C LYS A 320 6.04 -16.40 -26.57
N ASN A 321 6.94 -16.20 -27.52
CA ASN A 321 7.69 -17.27 -28.20
C ASN A 321 6.81 -18.41 -28.75
N GLY A 322 5.63 -18.07 -29.30
CA GLY A 322 4.66 -19.03 -29.84
C GLY A 322 3.87 -19.84 -28.79
N LYS A 323 4.05 -19.57 -27.50
CA LYS A 323 3.28 -20.19 -26.40
C LYS A 323 2.31 -19.19 -25.78
N SER A 324 1.13 -19.66 -25.41
CA SER A 324 0.12 -18.87 -24.68
C SER A 324 0.28 -19.08 -23.18
N TYR A 325 0.29 -17.98 -22.42
CA TYR A 325 0.50 -17.92 -20.99
C TYR A 325 -0.65 -17.19 -20.31
N ALA A 326 -1.23 -17.78 -19.26
CA ALA A 326 -2.31 -17.17 -18.49
C ALA A 326 -1.72 -16.32 -17.36
N VAL A 327 -2.00 -15.02 -17.36
CA VAL A 327 -1.42 -14.03 -16.44
C VAL A 327 -2.48 -13.03 -15.98
N PHE A 328 -2.25 -12.41 -14.83
CA PHE A 328 -3.16 -11.42 -14.25
C PHE A 328 -2.73 -9.98 -14.59
N ARG A 329 -3.69 -9.07 -14.75
CA ARG A 329 -3.45 -7.62 -14.85
C ARG A 329 -4.44 -6.83 -14.00
N TYR A 330 -4.06 -5.61 -13.63
CA TYR A 330 -5.03 -4.63 -13.15
C TYR A 330 -5.83 -4.11 -14.35
N ARG A 331 -7.15 -4.06 -14.21
CA ARG A 331 -8.09 -3.55 -15.21
C ARG A 331 -9.36 -3.12 -14.48
N ALA A 332 -9.46 -1.85 -14.16
CA ALA A 332 -10.72 -1.26 -13.72
C ALA A 332 -11.74 -1.27 -14.87
N ASP A 333 -13.02 -1.44 -14.55
CA ASP A 333 -14.07 -1.49 -15.57
C ASP A 333 -14.52 -0.09 -16.01
N SER A 334 -14.35 0.91 -15.13
CA SER A 334 -14.64 2.32 -15.41
C SER A 334 -13.83 2.86 -16.59
N ASN A 335 -14.46 3.66 -17.46
CA ASN A 335 -13.83 4.37 -18.58
C ASN A 335 -14.24 5.86 -18.63
N VAL A 336 -14.54 6.44 -17.47
CA VAL A 336 -14.87 7.85 -17.20
C VAL A 336 -13.95 8.40 -16.10
N PRO A 337 -13.86 9.73 -15.91
CA PRO A 337 -13.19 10.32 -14.74
C PRO A 337 -13.64 9.69 -13.42
N ARG A 338 -12.69 9.33 -12.55
CA ARG A 338 -12.98 8.77 -11.21
C ARG A 338 -13.72 9.80 -10.36
N PRO A 339 -14.84 9.47 -9.69
CA PRO A 339 -15.60 10.48 -8.93
C PRO A 339 -14.80 11.16 -7.82
N GLU A 340 -13.86 10.47 -7.17
CA GLU A 340 -13.03 11.04 -6.10
C GLU A 340 -11.93 12.00 -6.58
N SER A 341 -11.63 12.00 -7.88
CA SER A 341 -10.59 12.82 -8.53
C SER A 341 -11.06 13.30 -9.92
N TYR A 342 -12.36 13.60 -10.04
CA TYR A 342 -13.05 13.76 -11.33
C TYR A 342 -12.46 14.92 -12.14
N ARG A 343 -12.17 16.03 -11.47
CA ARG A 343 -11.59 17.22 -12.07
C ARG A 343 -10.17 16.97 -12.56
N GLU A 344 -9.37 16.27 -11.76
CA GLU A 344 -7.97 15.91 -12.05
C GLU A 344 -7.89 14.98 -13.26
N ASP A 345 -8.77 13.99 -13.33
CA ASP A 345 -8.89 13.05 -14.45
C ASP A 345 -9.42 13.71 -15.74
N TYR A 346 -10.37 14.65 -15.61
CA TYR A 346 -10.87 15.43 -16.75
C TYR A 346 -9.76 16.34 -17.31
N GLN A 347 -9.06 17.08 -16.45
CA GLN A 347 -7.96 17.97 -16.84
C GLN A 347 -6.79 17.22 -17.48
N THR A 348 -6.45 16.05 -16.96
CA THR A 348 -5.43 15.16 -17.57
C THR A 348 -5.80 14.76 -19.00
N ALA A 349 -7.10 14.61 -19.29
CA ALA A 349 -7.61 14.23 -20.60
C ALA A 349 -7.79 15.41 -21.59
N GLU A 350 -7.69 16.68 -21.17
CA GLU A 350 -7.95 17.84 -22.04
C GLU A 350 -7.07 17.88 -23.30
N ARG A 351 -5.81 17.43 -23.17
CA ARG A 351 -4.82 17.43 -24.26
C ARG A 351 -4.72 16.11 -25.03
N VAL A 352 -5.56 15.15 -24.67
CA VAL A 352 -5.58 13.81 -25.26
C VAL A 352 -6.69 13.73 -26.31
N ASP A 353 -6.39 13.14 -27.47
CA ASP A 353 -7.37 12.97 -28.54
C ASP A 353 -8.66 12.31 -28.02
N ARG A 354 -9.82 12.78 -28.48
CA ARG A 354 -11.15 12.27 -28.06
C ARG A 354 -11.25 10.75 -28.06
N HIS A 355 -10.71 10.10 -29.10
CA HIS A 355 -10.72 8.64 -29.26
C HIS A 355 -9.83 7.87 -28.27
N LYS A 356 -8.96 8.56 -27.52
CA LYS A 356 -8.07 7.97 -26.49
C LYS A 356 -8.56 8.24 -25.05
N LYS A 357 -9.39 9.26 -24.82
CA LYS A 357 -9.84 9.66 -23.46
C LYS A 357 -10.46 8.51 -22.66
N ARG A 358 -11.30 7.68 -23.29
CA ARG A 358 -11.89 6.47 -22.70
C ARG A 358 -10.85 5.46 -22.19
N LYS A 359 -9.81 5.22 -22.99
CA LYS A 359 -8.69 4.35 -22.60
C LYS A 359 -7.89 4.97 -21.46
N LEU A 360 -7.55 6.26 -21.59
CA LEU A 360 -6.82 7.03 -20.58
C LEU A 360 -7.48 6.95 -19.20
N TRP A 361 -8.77 7.25 -19.09
CA TRP A 361 -9.51 7.18 -17.82
C TRP A 361 -9.57 5.76 -17.25
N ARG A 362 -9.66 4.75 -18.11
CA ARG A 362 -9.60 3.34 -17.70
C ARG A 362 -8.22 2.93 -17.21
N ASP A 363 -7.14 3.44 -17.82
CA ASP A 363 -5.77 3.23 -17.34
C ASP A 363 -5.49 3.96 -16.02
N ILE A 364 -6.03 5.18 -15.85
CA ILE A 364 -6.03 5.91 -14.57
C ILE A 364 -6.72 5.10 -13.47
N ALA A 365 -7.94 4.61 -13.71
CA ALA A 365 -8.67 3.79 -12.75
C ALA A 365 -7.98 2.43 -12.49
N SER A 366 -7.25 1.88 -13.48
CA SER A 366 -6.48 0.63 -13.33
C SER A 366 -5.18 0.84 -12.54
N ALA A 367 -4.53 2.00 -12.64
CA ALA A 367 -3.41 2.35 -11.76
C ALA A 367 -3.87 2.55 -10.31
N ALA A 368 -5.08 3.08 -10.07
CA ALA A 368 -5.69 3.07 -8.74
C ALA A 368 -6.00 1.64 -8.24
N GLU A 369 -6.42 0.73 -9.13
CA GLU A 369 -6.55 -0.71 -8.79
C GLU A 369 -5.20 -1.37 -8.44
N SER A 370 -4.08 -0.86 -8.96
CA SER A 370 -2.74 -1.35 -8.59
C SER A 370 -2.26 -0.87 -7.21
N GLY A 371 -2.91 0.13 -6.63
CA GLY A 371 -2.44 0.84 -5.44
C GLY A 371 -1.22 1.76 -5.68
N TRP A 372 -0.77 1.92 -6.93
CA TRP A 372 0.35 2.79 -7.33
C TRP A 372 -0.12 3.99 -8.17
N ASP A 373 -1.16 4.69 -7.72
CA ASP A 373 -1.74 5.90 -8.32
C ASP A 373 -0.98 7.17 -7.85
N PHE A 374 -0.15 7.82 -8.67
CA PHE A 374 0.43 7.35 -9.93
C PHE A 374 1.94 7.15 -9.78
N SER A 375 2.51 6.47 -10.78
CA SER A 375 3.92 6.16 -10.92
C SER A 375 4.30 6.25 -12.39
N SER A 376 5.54 6.66 -12.67
CA SER A 376 6.15 6.51 -13.99
C SER A 376 6.10 5.09 -14.55
N ARG A 377 6.00 4.06 -13.68
CA ARG A 377 5.81 2.64 -14.03
C ARG A 377 4.66 2.41 -15.01
N TRP A 378 3.61 3.24 -14.92
CA TRP A 378 2.43 3.12 -15.76
C TRP A 378 2.45 4.02 -17.00
N PHE A 379 3.47 4.88 -17.17
CA PHE A 379 3.51 5.91 -18.22
C PHE A 379 4.40 5.46 -19.37
N ALA A 380 3.86 5.45 -20.60
CA ALA A 380 4.60 5.04 -21.80
C ALA A 380 5.89 5.87 -22.03
N ASN A 381 5.92 7.12 -21.54
CA ASN A 381 7.10 8.00 -21.63
C ASN A 381 7.87 8.18 -20.30
N ARG A 382 7.50 7.45 -19.24
CA ARG A 382 8.02 7.52 -17.86
C ARG A 382 7.96 8.90 -17.19
N LYS A 383 7.16 9.84 -17.72
CA LYS A 383 7.17 11.27 -17.30
C LYS A 383 5.79 11.84 -17.03
N THR A 384 4.82 11.64 -17.93
CA THR A 384 3.55 12.38 -17.92
C THR A 384 2.33 11.45 -17.98
N MET A 385 1.32 11.80 -17.18
CA MET A 385 0.13 11.00 -16.91
C MET A 385 -0.84 10.89 -18.10
N ASP A 386 -0.76 11.81 -19.06
CA ASP A 386 -1.44 11.74 -20.36
C ASP A 386 -0.95 10.57 -21.25
N THR A 387 0.13 9.89 -20.84
CA THR A 387 0.67 8.68 -21.50
C THR A 387 0.47 7.39 -20.68
N ILE A 388 -0.41 7.41 -19.67
CA ILE A 388 -0.68 6.24 -18.83
C ILE A 388 -1.30 5.08 -19.62
N GLU A 389 -0.76 3.87 -19.45
CA GLU A 389 -1.15 2.64 -20.15
C GLU A 389 -1.26 1.43 -19.20
N ALA A 390 -1.66 1.66 -17.94
CA ALA A 390 -1.64 0.65 -16.86
C ALA A 390 -2.36 -0.68 -17.19
N SER A 391 -3.48 -0.66 -17.94
CA SER A 391 -4.21 -1.88 -18.31
C SER A 391 -3.56 -2.67 -19.46
N ASP A 392 -2.53 -2.12 -20.11
CA ASP A 392 -1.66 -2.83 -21.07
C ASP A 392 -0.39 -3.40 -20.41
N ILE A 393 -0.19 -3.18 -19.11
CA ILE A 393 0.96 -3.70 -18.37
C ILE A 393 0.53 -4.90 -17.53
N ILE A 394 1.29 -5.99 -17.62
CA ILE A 394 1.15 -7.20 -16.81
C ILE A 394 2.11 -7.06 -15.62
N PRO A 395 1.60 -6.81 -14.39
CA PRO A 395 2.47 -6.46 -13.27
C PRO A 395 3.08 -7.71 -12.62
N VAL A 396 4.40 -7.70 -12.42
CA VAL A 396 5.15 -8.77 -11.76
C VAL A 396 4.66 -9.03 -10.33
N ASP A 397 4.31 -7.97 -9.61
CA ASP A 397 3.83 -7.99 -8.23
C ASP A 397 2.43 -8.57 -8.10
N LEU A 398 1.48 -8.20 -8.96
CA LEU A 398 0.14 -8.82 -8.97
C LEU A 398 0.22 -10.34 -9.21
N ASN A 399 1.03 -10.75 -10.19
CA ASN A 399 1.17 -12.17 -10.54
C ASN A 399 1.86 -12.96 -9.42
N ALA A 400 2.84 -12.37 -8.75
CA ALA A 400 3.49 -12.94 -7.57
C ALA A 400 2.52 -13.09 -6.37
N ILE A 401 1.66 -12.09 -6.13
CA ILE A 401 0.60 -12.16 -5.09
C ILE A 401 -0.43 -13.25 -5.43
N MET A 402 -0.86 -13.36 -6.69
CA MET A 402 -1.81 -14.41 -7.09
C MET A 402 -1.22 -15.83 -6.97
N TYR A 403 0.07 -16.01 -7.24
CA TYR A 403 0.78 -17.25 -6.90
C TYR A 403 0.79 -17.51 -5.38
N TRP A 404 1.01 -16.47 -4.57
CA TRP A 404 1.01 -16.60 -3.11
C TRP A 404 -0.38 -17.02 -2.59
N ASN A 405 -1.44 -16.47 -3.16
CA ASN A 405 -2.83 -16.84 -2.85
C ASN A 405 -3.09 -18.31 -3.18
N MET A 406 -2.60 -18.83 -4.32
CA MET A 406 -2.62 -20.28 -4.62
C MET A 406 -1.84 -21.11 -3.59
N LYS A 407 -0.64 -20.65 -3.19
CA LYS A 407 0.23 -21.33 -2.22
C LYS A 407 -0.44 -21.44 -0.85
N ILE A 408 -1.04 -20.34 -0.38
CA ILE A 408 -1.75 -20.26 0.90
C ILE A 408 -3.02 -21.12 0.86
N LEU A 409 -3.89 -20.97 -0.15
CA LEU A 409 -5.12 -21.76 -0.25
C LEU A 409 -4.82 -23.26 -0.27
N ALA A 410 -3.80 -23.70 -1.02
CA ALA A 410 -3.39 -25.10 -1.02
C ALA A 410 -2.97 -25.57 0.38
N HIS A 411 -2.16 -24.77 1.08
CA HIS A 411 -1.73 -25.08 2.44
C HIS A 411 -2.92 -25.19 3.42
N LEU A 412 -3.83 -24.21 3.42
CA LEU A 412 -4.98 -24.16 4.33
C LEU A 412 -5.99 -25.29 4.07
N HIS A 413 -6.34 -25.56 2.81
CA HIS A 413 -7.15 -26.74 2.45
C HIS A 413 -6.47 -28.05 2.88
N GLY A 414 -5.15 -28.14 2.74
CA GLY A 414 -4.38 -29.30 3.18
C GLY A 414 -4.38 -29.49 4.70
N ALA A 415 -4.28 -28.41 5.48
CA ALA A 415 -4.35 -28.44 6.94
C ALA A 415 -5.73 -28.91 7.43
N LEU A 416 -6.80 -28.46 6.78
CA LEU A 416 -8.18 -28.84 7.06
C LEU A 416 -8.63 -30.18 6.44
N GLY A 417 -7.71 -30.93 5.82
CA GLY A 417 -7.99 -32.26 5.26
C GLY A 417 -8.68 -32.28 3.90
N ASN A 418 -8.91 -31.13 3.25
CA ASN A 418 -9.41 -31.03 1.88
C ASN A 418 -8.29 -31.30 0.85
N VAL A 419 -7.88 -32.56 0.79
CA VAL A 419 -6.76 -33.06 -0.03
C VAL A 419 -6.96 -32.81 -1.52
N ASP A 420 -8.17 -33.02 -2.04
CA ASP A 420 -8.44 -32.88 -3.47
C ASP A 420 -8.27 -31.43 -3.95
N ARG A 421 -8.82 -30.46 -3.20
CA ARG A 421 -8.67 -29.03 -3.53
C ARG A 421 -7.23 -28.55 -3.36
N ARG A 422 -6.53 -29.02 -2.32
CA ARG A 422 -5.08 -28.80 -2.15
C ARG A 422 -4.30 -29.27 -3.39
N ASP A 423 -4.61 -30.45 -3.91
CA ASP A 423 -3.86 -31.07 -5.02
C ASP A 423 -4.24 -30.49 -6.39
N GLU A 424 -5.45 -29.95 -6.54
CA GLU A 424 -5.81 -29.06 -7.65
C GLU A 424 -5.01 -27.75 -7.62
N LEU A 425 -5.05 -27.02 -6.50
CA LEU A 425 -4.35 -25.74 -6.35
C LEU A 425 -2.82 -25.91 -6.48
N ASN A 426 -2.24 -27.02 -6.00
CA ASN A 426 -0.82 -27.30 -6.20
C ASN A 426 -0.46 -27.56 -7.67
N ARG A 427 -1.33 -28.22 -8.45
CA ARG A 427 -1.12 -28.40 -9.89
C ARG A 427 -1.23 -27.06 -10.64
N GLU A 428 -2.23 -26.25 -10.32
CA GLU A 428 -2.39 -24.90 -10.89
C GLU A 428 -1.17 -24.03 -10.58
N ARG A 429 -0.80 -23.94 -9.29
CA ARG A 429 0.36 -23.20 -8.80
C ARG A 429 1.66 -23.63 -9.47
N SER A 430 1.90 -24.93 -9.63
CA SER A 430 3.15 -25.43 -10.24
C SER A 430 3.26 -24.99 -11.70
N LYS A 431 2.18 -25.14 -12.48
CA LYS A 431 2.10 -24.64 -13.87
C LYS A 431 2.24 -23.10 -13.94
N PHE A 432 1.77 -22.40 -12.90
CA PHE A 432 1.89 -20.95 -12.82
C PHE A 432 3.33 -20.49 -12.57
N VAL A 433 4.18 -21.25 -11.86
CA VAL A 433 5.62 -20.92 -11.75
C VAL A 433 6.30 -20.95 -13.12
N ASP A 434 6.09 -22.00 -13.90
CA ASP A 434 6.64 -22.11 -15.27
C ASP A 434 6.19 -20.93 -16.15
N THR A 435 4.95 -20.47 -15.95
CA THR A 435 4.39 -19.30 -16.62
C THR A 435 5.05 -18.01 -16.14
N PHE A 436 5.22 -17.86 -14.83
CA PHE A 436 5.80 -16.68 -14.19
C PHE A 436 7.26 -16.47 -14.61
N GLU A 437 8.08 -17.52 -14.52
CA GLU A 437 9.49 -17.47 -14.94
C GLU A 437 9.59 -17.17 -16.45
N ALA A 438 8.81 -17.85 -17.30
CA ALA A 438 8.84 -17.61 -18.75
C ALA A 438 8.36 -16.22 -19.19
N VAL A 439 7.42 -15.61 -18.46
CA VAL A 439 6.87 -14.28 -18.78
C VAL A 439 7.77 -13.17 -18.22
N PHE A 440 8.03 -13.15 -16.91
CA PHE A 440 8.58 -11.99 -16.22
C PHE A 440 10.10 -12.00 -16.06
N PHE A 441 10.75 -13.16 -15.90
CA PHE A 441 12.20 -13.20 -15.66
C PHE A 441 12.99 -12.84 -16.93
N ASP A 442 14.05 -12.05 -16.80
CA ASP A 442 15.05 -11.83 -17.85
C ASP A 442 16.43 -12.30 -17.39
N ASP A 443 16.95 -13.34 -18.03
CA ASP A 443 18.22 -13.99 -17.67
C ASP A 443 19.45 -13.10 -17.85
N ARG A 444 19.35 -12.02 -18.65
CA ARG A 444 20.46 -11.08 -18.88
C ARG A 444 20.55 -10.04 -17.76
N GLU A 445 19.38 -9.63 -17.27
CA GLU A 445 19.27 -8.64 -16.20
C GLU A 445 19.29 -9.30 -14.81
N GLY A 446 18.87 -10.56 -14.67
CA GLY A 446 18.89 -11.30 -13.40
C GLY A 446 17.72 -10.98 -12.47
N ALA A 447 16.56 -10.59 -13.00
CA ALA A 447 15.37 -10.27 -12.22
C ALA A 447 14.06 -10.42 -13.00
N TRP A 448 12.94 -10.28 -12.30
CA TRP A 448 11.59 -10.26 -12.89
C TRP A 448 11.11 -8.83 -13.16
N PHE A 449 10.56 -8.59 -14.35
CA PHE A 449 10.10 -7.27 -14.80
C PHE A 449 8.68 -7.34 -15.34
N ASP A 450 7.97 -6.21 -15.29
CA ASP A 450 6.63 -6.11 -15.89
C ASP A 450 6.68 -6.33 -17.41
N LEU A 451 5.59 -6.84 -18.00
CA LEU A 451 5.46 -7.03 -19.45
C LEU A 451 4.43 -6.06 -20.02
N ASN A 452 4.79 -5.26 -21.02
CA ASN A 452 3.84 -4.46 -21.79
C ASN A 452 3.26 -5.30 -22.95
N ILE A 453 1.94 -5.53 -22.97
CA ILE A 453 1.29 -6.38 -23.99
C ILE A 453 1.19 -5.74 -25.38
N ARG A 454 1.28 -4.41 -25.45
CA ARG A 454 1.20 -3.64 -26.70
C ARG A 454 2.52 -3.66 -27.46
N THR A 455 3.66 -3.60 -26.76
CA THR A 455 5.00 -3.72 -27.39
C THR A 455 5.53 -5.15 -27.38
N GLY A 456 5.10 -5.99 -26.44
CA GLY A 456 5.70 -7.31 -26.17
C GLY A 456 7.03 -7.22 -25.42
N GLU A 457 7.44 -6.03 -25.01
CA GLU A 457 8.72 -5.75 -24.33
C GLU A 457 8.54 -5.75 -22.81
N ARG A 458 9.62 -6.09 -22.09
CA ARG A 458 9.67 -5.94 -20.63
C ARG A 458 10.06 -4.51 -20.26
N ASP A 459 9.58 -4.07 -19.09
CA ASP A 459 10.03 -2.82 -18.50
C ASP A 459 11.25 -3.03 -17.59
N ASP A 460 12.44 -2.97 -18.17
CA ASP A 460 13.71 -3.17 -17.46
C ASP A 460 14.09 -1.95 -16.55
N ASP A 461 13.20 -0.97 -16.38
CA ASP A 461 13.42 0.18 -15.48
C ASP A 461 13.52 -0.23 -13.99
N ALA A 462 14.09 0.68 -13.19
CA ALA A 462 14.38 0.43 -11.78
C ALA A 462 13.16 0.63 -10.87
N TYR A 463 12.21 -0.31 -10.89
CA TYR A 463 11.09 -0.41 -9.95
C TYR A 463 11.32 -1.52 -8.92
N PRO A 464 11.01 -1.30 -7.63
CA PRO A 464 11.17 -2.29 -6.56
C PRO A 464 10.17 -3.46 -6.64
N SER A 465 9.16 -3.39 -7.53
CA SER A 465 8.25 -4.50 -7.83
C SER A 465 9.01 -5.78 -8.24
N LEU A 466 10.18 -5.64 -8.86
CA LEU A 466 11.07 -6.76 -9.23
C LEU A 466 11.50 -7.66 -8.05
N ALA A 467 11.36 -7.17 -6.81
CA ALA A 467 11.68 -7.93 -5.59
C ALA A 467 10.46 -8.56 -4.91
N VAL A 468 9.23 -8.23 -5.31
CA VAL A 468 8.00 -8.81 -4.73
C VAL A 468 7.94 -10.34 -4.89
N PRO A 469 8.48 -10.98 -5.95
CA PRO A 469 8.53 -12.44 -6.01
C PRO A 469 9.34 -13.10 -4.87
N LEU A 470 10.29 -12.38 -4.26
CA LEU A 470 10.99 -12.84 -3.06
C LEU A 470 10.08 -12.84 -1.83
N PHE A 471 9.21 -11.84 -1.70
CA PHE A 471 8.26 -11.72 -0.59
C PHE A 471 7.22 -12.86 -0.57
N THR A 472 6.75 -13.24 -1.76
CA THR A 472 5.73 -14.27 -2.02
C THR A 472 6.30 -15.68 -2.25
N GLU A 473 7.63 -15.80 -2.35
CA GLU A 473 8.34 -17.02 -2.76
C GLU A 473 7.86 -17.58 -4.11
N CYS A 474 7.67 -16.69 -5.10
CA CYS A 474 7.16 -16.99 -6.45
C CYS A 474 8.29 -17.32 -7.44
N TYR A 475 8.96 -18.45 -7.18
CA TYR A 475 10.04 -19.00 -8.02
C TYR A 475 10.25 -20.48 -7.70
N SER A 476 10.90 -21.22 -8.60
CA SER A 476 11.29 -22.60 -8.35
C SER A 476 12.32 -22.69 -7.21
N SER A 477 12.08 -23.58 -6.24
CA SER A 477 13.00 -23.79 -5.09
C SER A 477 14.35 -24.40 -5.47
N LEU A 478 14.50 -24.90 -6.70
CA LEU A 478 15.77 -25.34 -7.26
C LEU A 478 16.59 -24.16 -7.80
N ASN A 479 15.96 -23.04 -8.13
CA ASN A 479 16.58 -21.87 -8.75
C ASN A 479 17.13 -20.87 -7.72
N ASN A 480 17.86 -21.36 -6.71
CA ASN A 480 18.39 -20.52 -5.63
C ASN A 480 19.33 -19.38 -6.11
N HIS A 481 19.90 -19.50 -7.31
CA HIS A 481 20.71 -18.44 -7.93
C HIS A 481 19.90 -17.18 -8.24
N MET A 482 18.65 -17.31 -8.75
CA MET A 482 17.77 -16.17 -9.07
C MET A 482 17.53 -15.25 -7.86
N MET A 483 17.49 -15.80 -6.65
CA MET A 483 17.36 -15.00 -5.42
C MET A 483 18.56 -14.06 -5.20
N ILE A 484 19.76 -14.52 -5.56
CA ILE A 484 21.01 -13.76 -5.46
C ILE A 484 21.07 -12.75 -6.61
N ASP A 485 20.75 -13.16 -7.84
CA ASP A 485 20.75 -12.30 -9.02
C ASP A 485 19.80 -11.09 -8.85
N VAL A 486 18.65 -11.28 -8.20
CA VAL A 486 17.70 -10.20 -7.89
C VAL A 486 18.28 -9.22 -6.87
N LEU A 487 18.99 -9.72 -5.85
CA LEU A 487 19.71 -8.86 -4.91
C LEU A 487 20.83 -8.08 -5.62
N GLU A 488 21.60 -8.72 -6.50
CA GLU A 488 22.61 -8.05 -7.31
C GLU A 488 21.99 -7.01 -8.24
N THR A 489 20.83 -7.29 -8.82
CA THR A 489 20.08 -6.35 -9.68
C THR A 489 19.57 -5.14 -8.91
N LEU A 490 19.00 -5.33 -7.71
CA LEU A 490 18.60 -4.24 -6.81
C LEU A 490 19.80 -3.33 -6.45
N GLN A 491 21.00 -3.90 -6.31
CA GLN A 491 22.24 -3.15 -6.06
C GLN A 491 22.74 -2.45 -7.33
N ARG A 492 22.84 -3.18 -8.45
CA ARG A 492 23.33 -2.71 -9.76
C ARG A 492 22.48 -1.57 -10.33
N LYS A 493 21.15 -1.67 -10.22
CA LYS A 493 20.24 -0.58 -10.59
C LYS A 493 20.25 0.57 -9.58
N GLY A 494 20.75 0.37 -8.36
CA GLY A 494 20.94 1.42 -7.35
C GLY A 494 19.76 1.66 -6.41
N LEU A 495 18.78 0.76 -6.34
CA LEU A 495 17.59 0.89 -5.47
C LEU A 495 17.95 0.83 -3.96
N LEU A 496 19.02 0.13 -3.58
CA LEU A 496 19.38 -0.09 -2.16
C LEU A 496 20.33 0.96 -1.56
N GLN A 497 20.79 1.94 -2.36
CA GLN A 497 21.85 2.88 -1.96
C GLN A 497 21.38 3.98 -0.98
N PHE A 498 20.08 4.20 -0.86
CA PHE A 498 19.53 5.38 -0.18
C PHE A 498 19.54 5.25 1.35
N PRO A 499 19.65 6.36 2.10
CA PRO A 499 19.78 6.33 3.55
C PRO A 499 18.46 6.09 4.32
N GLY A 500 17.29 6.42 3.73
CA GLY A 500 16.01 6.34 4.44
C GLY A 500 15.17 5.09 4.18
N GLY A 501 15.67 4.14 3.37
CA GLY A 501 14.89 3.02 2.82
C GLY A 501 14.99 2.99 1.28
N VAL A 502 14.19 2.15 0.63
CA VAL A 502 14.14 2.01 -0.83
C VAL A 502 13.05 2.95 -1.40
N PRO A 503 13.35 3.75 -2.45
CA PRO A 503 12.35 4.56 -3.12
C PRO A 503 11.52 3.71 -4.10
N THR A 504 10.32 4.18 -4.41
CA THR A 504 9.38 3.48 -5.30
C THR A 504 9.82 3.48 -6.77
N SER A 505 10.75 4.34 -7.16
CA SER A 505 11.47 4.24 -8.44
C SER A 505 12.78 5.03 -8.37
N LEU A 506 13.51 5.08 -9.49
CA LEU A 506 14.61 6.03 -9.71
C LEU A 506 14.25 7.19 -10.65
N MET A 507 12.99 7.26 -11.12
CA MET A 507 12.54 8.24 -12.11
C MET A 507 12.32 9.61 -11.47
N LYS A 508 13.03 10.61 -11.99
CA LYS A 508 13.06 11.98 -11.44
C LYS A 508 12.23 12.93 -12.28
N GLY A 509 11.60 13.90 -11.62
CA GLY A 509 10.87 14.97 -12.30
C GLY A 509 9.47 14.58 -12.79
N THR A 510 8.99 13.39 -12.44
CA THR A 510 7.63 12.90 -12.75
C THR A 510 6.56 13.63 -11.92
N ASN A 511 6.96 14.18 -10.76
CA ASN A 511 6.12 14.74 -9.70
C ASN A 511 5.05 13.79 -9.14
N GLN A 512 5.15 12.50 -9.45
CA GLN A 512 4.23 11.48 -8.97
C GLN A 512 4.59 10.98 -7.58
N GLN A 513 3.63 10.37 -6.90
CA GLN A 513 3.82 9.97 -5.51
C GLN A 513 4.46 8.59 -5.35
N TRP A 514 4.19 7.66 -6.26
CA TRP A 514 4.84 6.34 -6.34
C TRP A 514 6.09 6.40 -7.23
N ASP A 515 6.97 7.36 -6.95
CA ASP A 515 8.23 7.62 -7.67
C ASP A 515 9.31 8.21 -6.75
N TYR A 516 10.55 8.31 -7.25
CA TYR A 516 11.62 9.04 -6.56
C TYR A 516 11.22 10.49 -6.22
N PRO A 517 11.44 10.98 -4.98
CA PRO A 517 12.30 10.42 -3.93
C PRO A 517 11.55 9.62 -2.84
N ASN A 518 10.27 9.31 -3.06
CA ASN A 518 9.42 8.74 -2.02
C ASN A 518 9.67 7.24 -1.86
N GLY A 519 9.75 6.79 -0.61
CA GLY A 519 9.63 5.40 -0.20
C GLY A 519 8.35 5.21 0.60
N TRP A 520 7.70 4.06 0.39
CA TRP A 520 6.40 3.71 0.99
C TRP A 520 6.56 2.46 1.85
N ALA A 521 5.78 2.38 2.94
CA ALA A 521 5.86 1.30 3.91
C ALA A 521 5.61 -0.09 3.29
N PRO A 522 4.55 -0.32 2.47
CA PRO A 522 4.34 -1.58 1.75
C PRO A 522 5.57 -2.10 1.00
N ILE A 523 6.19 -1.23 0.21
CA ILE A 523 7.29 -1.58 -0.70
C ILE A 523 8.56 -1.91 0.09
N ASN A 524 8.88 -1.08 1.09
CA ASN A 524 10.02 -1.35 1.96
C ASN A 524 9.83 -2.65 2.73
N HIS A 525 8.64 -2.90 3.26
CA HIS A 525 8.29 -4.13 3.97
C HIS A 525 8.45 -5.37 3.09
N MET A 526 7.85 -5.39 1.89
CA MET A 526 7.96 -6.53 0.97
C MET A 526 9.41 -6.84 0.58
N ILE A 527 10.24 -5.83 0.29
CA ILE A 527 11.67 -6.05 0.01
C ILE A 527 12.41 -6.62 1.22
N ILE A 528 12.21 -6.03 2.40
CA ILE A 528 12.85 -6.49 3.64
C ILE A 528 12.46 -7.94 3.92
N GLU A 529 11.16 -8.25 3.88
CA GLU A 529 10.64 -9.58 4.18
C GLU A 529 11.06 -10.62 3.14
N GLY A 530 11.05 -10.29 1.84
CA GLY A 530 11.55 -11.19 0.80
C GLY A 530 13.03 -11.53 0.96
N LEU A 531 13.86 -10.54 1.29
CA LEU A 531 15.27 -10.77 1.61
C LEU A 531 15.46 -11.52 2.94
N ARG A 532 14.63 -11.27 3.96
CA ARG A 532 14.69 -11.91 5.28
C ARG A 532 14.27 -13.38 5.25
N LYS A 533 13.24 -13.73 4.48
CA LYS A 533 12.72 -15.10 4.32
C LYS A 533 13.72 -16.04 3.62
N SER A 534 14.67 -15.49 2.86
CA SER A 534 15.72 -16.28 2.22
C SER A 534 16.56 -17.06 3.24
N ASN A 535 17.11 -18.20 2.81
CA ASN A 535 18.09 -18.98 3.58
C ASN A 535 19.53 -18.44 3.46
N HIS A 536 19.75 -17.34 2.75
CA HIS A 536 21.07 -16.85 2.38
C HIS A 536 21.56 -15.73 3.34
N PRO A 537 22.67 -15.90 4.08
CA PRO A 537 23.08 -14.95 5.12
C PRO A 537 23.30 -13.52 4.63
N ILE A 538 23.80 -13.33 3.40
CA ILE A 538 24.03 -11.99 2.82
C ILE A 538 22.69 -11.28 2.53
N MET A 539 21.65 -12.02 2.11
CA MET A 539 20.32 -11.46 1.88
C MET A 539 19.65 -11.08 3.20
N GLN A 540 19.71 -11.96 4.22
CA GLN A 540 19.21 -11.67 5.56
C GLN A 540 19.91 -10.46 6.20
N GLN A 541 21.22 -10.32 5.99
CA GLN A 541 21.98 -9.16 6.45
C GLN A 541 21.56 -7.89 5.69
N LYS A 542 21.32 -7.96 4.37
CA LYS A 542 20.81 -6.82 3.61
C LYS A 542 19.40 -6.41 4.03
N ALA A 543 18.53 -7.38 4.33
CA ALA A 543 17.19 -7.13 4.89
C ALA A 543 17.27 -6.29 6.18
N PHE A 544 18.15 -6.68 7.11
CA PHE A 544 18.38 -5.95 8.35
C PHE A 544 18.91 -4.53 8.12
N GLU A 545 19.81 -4.32 7.15
CA GLU A 545 20.31 -2.99 6.80
C GLU A 545 19.21 -2.08 6.24
N ILE A 546 18.35 -2.59 5.36
CA ILE A 546 17.21 -1.84 4.80
C ILE A 546 16.17 -1.55 5.88
N ALA A 547 15.86 -2.53 6.73
CA ALA A 547 14.98 -2.37 7.88
C ALA A 547 15.50 -1.29 8.85
N SER A 548 16.78 -1.33 9.18
CA SER A 548 17.40 -0.34 10.08
C SER A 548 17.34 1.08 9.51
N LYS A 549 17.55 1.25 8.20
CA LYS A 549 17.38 2.54 7.49
C LYS A 549 15.94 3.03 7.56
N TRP A 550 14.96 2.18 7.22
CA TRP A 550 13.54 2.53 7.24
C TRP A 550 13.04 2.87 8.65
N ILE A 551 13.41 2.05 9.65
CA ILE A 551 13.05 2.26 11.06
C ILE A 551 13.58 3.61 11.56
N ASN A 552 14.87 3.89 11.34
CA ASN A 552 15.48 5.14 11.79
C ASN A 552 14.89 6.36 11.06
N ARG A 553 14.60 6.27 9.75
CA ARG A 553 13.91 7.36 9.03
C ARG A 553 12.54 7.67 9.64
N ASN A 554 11.76 6.63 9.95
CA ASN A 554 10.45 6.78 10.58
C ASN A 554 10.58 7.40 11.99
N TYR A 555 11.50 6.89 12.81
CA TYR A 555 11.80 7.42 14.14
C TYR A 555 12.20 8.90 14.10
N GLN A 556 13.13 9.31 13.23
CA GLN A 556 13.58 10.69 13.10
C GLN A 556 12.42 11.65 12.78
N LEU A 557 11.58 11.30 11.80
CA LEU A 557 10.41 12.11 11.42
C LEU A 557 9.36 12.13 12.52
N TYR A 558 9.11 11.00 13.17
CA TYR A 558 8.22 10.96 14.33
C TYR A 558 8.74 11.83 15.48
N GLN A 559 10.05 11.81 15.78
CA GLN A 559 10.59 12.64 16.85
C GLN A 559 10.42 14.13 16.58
N LYS A 560 10.52 14.55 15.31
CA LYS A 560 10.33 15.92 14.86
C LYS A 560 8.85 16.35 14.84
N ASP A 561 8.00 15.58 14.17
CA ASP A 561 6.64 16.00 13.81
C ASP A 561 5.55 15.43 14.75
N LYS A 562 5.90 14.45 15.59
CA LYS A 562 5.00 13.62 16.43
C LYS A 562 3.85 12.97 15.64
N LYS A 563 4.12 12.66 14.37
CA LYS A 563 3.20 12.07 13.40
C LYS A 563 3.88 10.90 12.67
N MET A 564 3.09 9.90 12.34
CA MET A 564 3.45 8.89 11.34
C MET A 564 2.81 9.30 10.02
N TRP A 565 3.59 9.26 8.95
CA TRP A 565 3.19 9.75 7.62
C TRP A 565 2.82 8.58 6.69
N GLU A 566 2.06 8.88 5.66
CA GLU A 566 1.73 7.99 4.54
C GLU A 566 2.99 7.52 3.80
N LYS A 567 3.83 8.49 3.40
CA LYS A 567 5.03 8.29 2.56
C LYS A 567 6.20 9.17 3.03
N TYR A 568 7.42 8.72 2.75
CA TYR A 568 8.66 9.26 3.31
C TYR A 568 9.68 9.60 2.22
N ASP A 569 10.40 10.73 2.34
CA ASP A 569 11.56 10.96 1.49
C ASP A 569 12.74 10.11 1.99
N VAL A 570 13.19 9.18 1.16
CA VAL A 570 14.28 8.27 1.52
C VAL A 570 15.64 8.70 0.95
N ALA A 571 15.66 9.69 0.06
CA ALA A 571 16.75 9.93 -0.87
C ALA A 571 17.96 10.70 -0.31
N LYS A 572 17.77 11.48 0.76
CA LYS A 572 18.82 12.31 1.39
C LYS A 572 18.96 11.96 2.87
N ALA A 573 20.14 12.12 3.47
CA ALA A 573 20.34 11.77 4.88
C ALA A 573 19.43 12.60 5.80
N TYR A 574 19.41 13.92 5.60
CA TYR A 574 18.55 14.84 6.33
C TYR A 574 17.06 14.59 6.06
N VAL A 575 16.24 14.83 7.07
CA VAL A 575 14.78 14.71 7.01
C VAL A 575 14.15 15.86 6.23
N ARG A 576 13.25 15.54 5.28
CA ARG A 576 12.32 16.48 4.65
C ARG A 576 10.98 15.82 4.37
N ALA A 577 9.93 16.63 4.18
CA ALA A 577 8.61 16.12 3.83
C ALA A 577 8.61 15.51 2.42
N ALA A 578 7.99 14.34 2.29
CA ALA A 578 7.66 13.73 1.00
C ALA A 578 6.61 14.58 0.25
N LYS A 579 6.60 14.50 -1.09
CA LYS A 579 5.76 15.33 -1.98
C LYS A 579 5.40 14.56 -3.25
N GLY A 580 4.49 15.13 -4.05
CA GLY A 580 4.05 14.56 -5.33
C GLY A 580 2.73 13.79 -5.22
N GLY A 581 2.12 13.53 -6.37
CA GLY A 581 0.75 13.03 -6.51
C GLY A 581 -0.31 14.14 -6.50
N GLU A 582 -1.58 13.74 -6.53
CA GLU A 582 -2.74 14.65 -6.64
C GLU A 582 -3.17 15.28 -5.29
N TYR A 583 -2.61 14.84 -4.16
CA TYR A 583 -2.94 15.35 -2.81
C TYR A 583 -1.71 15.46 -1.89
N GLU A 584 -1.87 16.22 -0.78
CA GLU A 584 -0.83 16.47 0.22
C GLU A 584 -0.52 15.22 1.07
N ASN A 585 0.71 15.06 1.58
CA ASN A 585 1.13 13.89 2.36
C ASN A 585 0.24 13.69 3.62
N GLN A 586 -0.41 12.53 3.75
CA GLN A 586 -1.37 12.27 4.83
C GLN A 586 -0.71 11.80 6.12
N ALA A 587 -1.34 12.09 7.26
CA ALA A 587 -0.88 11.69 8.58
C ALA A 587 -1.82 10.64 9.21
N GLY A 588 -1.22 9.61 9.80
CA GLY A 588 -1.90 8.52 10.49
C GLY A 588 -0.87 7.48 10.94
N PHE A 589 -0.25 6.69 10.06
CA PHE A 589 -0.86 6.19 8.82
C PHE A 589 -0.88 4.67 8.91
N GLY A 590 -2.04 4.05 8.61
CA GLY A 590 -2.32 2.64 8.86
C GLY A 590 -1.18 1.67 8.54
N TRP A 591 -0.74 1.60 7.27
CA TRP A 591 0.35 0.71 6.88
C TRP A 591 1.72 1.06 7.50
N THR A 592 1.94 2.32 7.90
CA THR A 592 3.25 2.78 8.37
C THR A 592 3.40 2.37 9.82
N ASN A 593 2.34 2.58 10.59
CA ASN A 593 2.17 2.06 11.94
C ASN A 593 2.26 0.53 11.93
N GLY A 594 1.64 -0.10 10.93
CA GLY A 594 1.71 -1.52 10.63
C GLY A 594 3.14 -2.05 10.52
N VAL A 595 3.82 -1.61 9.47
CA VAL A 595 5.18 -2.00 9.09
C VAL A 595 6.21 -1.66 10.17
N ILE A 596 6.10 -0.49 10.82
CA ILE A 596 7.09 -0.10 11.81
C ILE A 596 7.04 -0.99 13.05
N LEU A 597 5.85 -1.38 13.52
CA LEU A 597 5.69 -2.28 14.66
C LEU A 597 6.19 -3.69 14.32
N ASP A 598 5.76 -4.25 13.18
CA ASP A 598 6.17 -5.57 12.68
C ASP A 598 7.71 -5.68 12.53
N LEU A 599 8.36 -4.68 11.91
CA LEU A 599 9.80 -4.66 11.74
C LEU A 599 10.57 -4.46 13.06
N MET A 600 10.07 -3.62 13.98
CA MET A 600 10.71 -3.42 15.28
C MET A 600 10.61 -4.67 16.17
N VAL A 601 9.50 -5.40 16.14
CA VAL A 601 9.38 -6.71 16.82
C VAL A 601 10.31 -7.74 16.17
N THR A 602 10.28 -7.85 14.84
CA THR A 602 11.12 -8.78 14.04
C THR A 602 12.62 -8.60 14.31
N TYR A 603 13.08 -7.36 14.45
CA TYR A 603 14.49 -7.04 14.70
C TYR A 603 14.79 -6.57 16.13
N SER A 604 13.89 -6.84 17.08
CA SER A 604 13.88 -6.39 18.49
C SER A 604 15.23 -6.42 19.22
N LYS A 605 16.09 -7.41 18.92
CA LYS A 605 17.41 -7.65 19.55
C LYS A 605 18.62 -7.14 18.74
N ARG A 606 18.39 -6.51 17.59
CA ARG A 606 19.44 -6.05 16.66
C ARG A 606 19.28 -4.60 16.23
N VAL A 607 18.05 -4.11 16.05
CA VAL A 607 17.84 -2.72 15.62
C VAL A 607 18.03 -1.76 16.79
N THR A 608 18.69 -0.64 16.52
CA THR A 608 18.93 0.44 17.48
C THR A 608 18.74 1.80 16.79
N VAL A 609 18.52 2.84 17.59
CA VAL A 609 18.57 4.22 17.07
C VAL A 609 20.01 4.58 16.72
N ASN A 610 20.24 5.15 15.53
CA ASN A 610 21.58 5.61 15.14
C ASN A 610 22.13 6.61 16.17
N SER A 611 23.41 6.52 16.46
CA SER A 611 24.07 7.35 17.49
C SER A 611 23.97 8.86 17.23
N ALA A 612 23.92 9.30 15.97
CA ALA A 612 23.68 10.69 15.60
C ALA A 612 22.24 11.15 15.92
N ASP A 613 21.24 10.29 15.70
CA ASP A 613 19.84 10.61 15.92
C ASP A 613 19.52 10.76 17.42
N ARG A 614 20.13 9.93 18.27
CA ARG A 614 20.06 10.05 19.74
C ARG A 614 20.56 11.41 20.26
N GLN A 615 21.53 12.03 19.60
CA GLN A 615 22.02 13.37 19.98
C GLN A 615 20.99 14.45 19.61
N THR A 616 20.40 14.36 18.42
CA THR A 616 19.35 15.31 17.99
C THR A 616 18.06 15.20 18.83
N ALA A 617 17.69 13.99 19.27
CA ALA A 617 16.51 13.76 20.11
C ALA A 617 16.69 14.28 21.56
N ARG A 618 17.93 14.50 22.02
CA ARG A 618 18.27 14.94 23.39
C ARG A 618 18.71 16.40 23.46
N ALA A 619 18.82 17.10 22.34
CA ALA A 619 19.13 18.52 22.32
C ALA A 619 17.93 19.34 22.85
N PRO A 620 18.08 20.17 23.88
CA PRO A 620 16.99 21.01 24.37
C PRO A 620 16.61 22.04 23.30
N GLN A 621 15.34 22.08 22.91
CA GLN A 621 14.86 23.07 21.93
C GLN A 621 14.89 24.47 22.53
N THR A 622 15.86 25.29 22.09
CA THR A 622 15.97 26.69 22.50
C THR A 622 15.09 27.59 21.63
N GLY A 623 13.90 27.90 22.15
CA GLY A 623 13.20 29.17 21.92
C GLY A 623 12.41 29.34 20.62
N THR A 624 11.10 29.08 20.69
CA THR A 624 10.05 30.06 20.34
C THR A 624 8.78 29.70 21.12
N THR A 625 8.15 30.69 21.78
CA THR A 625 6.91 30.52 22.56
C THR A 625 5.70 30.24 21.65
N PRO A 626 4.93 29.16 21.89
CA PRO A 626 3.59 29.00 21.32
C PRO A 626 2.54 29.66 22.22
N ASP A 627 1.53 30.30 21.61
CA ASP A 627 0.34 30.77 22.33
C ASP A 627 -0.46 29.62 22.96
N ALA A 628 -1.08 29.90 24.10
CA ALA A 628 -1.61 28.88 24.99
C ALA A 628 -3.02 28.40 24.61
N GLN A 629 -3.12 27.13 24.22
CA GLN A 629 -4.26 26.27 24.58
C GLN A 629 -3.73 24.93 25.12
N ALA A 630 -3.35 24.95 26.40
CA ALA A 630 -2.85 23.77 27.10
C ALA A 630 -4.02 22.92 27.62
N VAL A 631 -4.23 21.75 27.03
CA VAL A 631 -4.94 20.66 27.71
C VAL A 631 -3.96 20.03 28.70
N THR A 632 -4.38 19.89 29.95
CA THR A 632 -3.50 19.59 31.09
C THR A 632 -2.87 18.20 31.03
N ALA A 633 -1.55 18.15 30.85
CA ALA A 633 -0.75 16.95 31.10
C ALA A 633 -0.57 16.73 32.61
N ALA A 634 -1.48 15.96 33.23
CA ALA A 634 -1.47 15.71 34.67
C ALA A 634 -1.86 14.26 35.02
N GLU A 635 -1.26 13.26 34.37
CA GLU A 635 -1.50 11.83 34.69
C GLU A 635 -0.33 10.86 34.38
N ILE A 636 0.86 11.39 34.01
CA ILE A 636 2.06 10.58 33.69
C ILE A 636 3.27 10.97 34.58
N ALA A 637 3.07 11.90 35.53
CA ALA A 637 4.12 12.45 36.39
C ALA A 637 3.86 12.22 37.88
N ASP A 638 3.51 10.99 38.26
CA ASP A 638 3.70 10.49 39.62
C ASP A 638 4.07 8.99 39.58
N LEU A 639 4.67 8.47 40.66
CA LEU A 639 5.23 7.10 40.79
C LEU A 639 6.59 6.81 40.14
N THR A 640 7.50 7.79 40.05
CA THR A 640 8.95 7.51 39.97
C THR A 640 9.80 8.33 40.94
N LEU A 641 9.45 8.35 42.24
CA LEU A 641 10.45 8.49 43.31
C LEU A 641 9.94 7.92 44.64
N GLY A 642 10.62 6.91 45.19
CA GLY A 642 10.47 6.51 46.60
C GLY A 642 9.89 5.12 46.90
N LYS A 643 10.74 4.09 46.76
CA LYS A 643 10.96 3.01 47.76
C LYS A 643 11.94 1.95 47.23
N LEU A 644 13.24 2.24 47.39
CA LEU A 644 14.27 1.20 47.53
C LEU A 644 14.77 1.23 48.99
N VAL A 645 15.42 0.15 49.44
CA VAL A 645 16.08 0.00 50.77
C VAL A 645 15.16 -0.38 51.96
N ARG A 646 14.83 -1.68 52.08
CA ARG A 646 15.22 -2.57 53.22
C ARG A 646 14.41 -3.88 53.29
N ARG A 647 15.05 -5.02 52.98
CA ARG A 647 15.45 -6.07 53.94
C ARG A 647 16.05 -7.28 53.22
N SER A 648 17.12 -7.84 53.79
CA SER A 648 17.84 -9.00 53.25
C SER A 648 17.64 -10.23 54.14
N ILE A 649 17.65 -11.41 53.50
CA ILE A 649 18.19 -12.71 53.97
C ILE A 649 17.74 -13.23 55.35
N VAL A 650 17.04 -14.38 55.36
CA VAL A 650 17.36 -15.58 56.18
C VAL A 650 16.93 -16.85 55.41
N CYS A 651 17.77 -17.88 55.38
CA CYS A 651 17.44 -19.23 54.85
C CYS A 651 16.91 -20.15 55.96
N LEU A 652 16.04 -21.14 55.65
CA LEU A 652 16.13 -22.53 56.17
C LEU A 652 15.03 -23.48 55.62
N LEU A 653 15.48 -24.46 54.83
CA LEU A 653 15.16 -25.90 54.84
C LEU A 653 13.85 -26.48 55.48
N VAL A 654 13.31 -27.48 54.75
CA VAL A 654 12.94 -28.86 55.21
C VAL A 654 11.47 -29.27 55.50
N ARG A 655 11.04 -30.34 54.77
CA ARG A 655 9.98 -31.35 55.05
C ARG A 655 8.50 -30.89 55.08
N SER A 656 7.47 -31.75 54.86
CA SER A 656 7.33 -33.00 54.07
C SER A 656 5.89 -33.58 54.16
N LYS A 657 5.28 -34.00 53.03
CA LYS A 657 4.31 -35.13 52.87
C LYS A 657 3.10 -35.23 53.87
N PRO A 658 2.24 -36.29 53.83
CA PRO A 658 1.23 -36.54 52.78
C PRO A 658 -0.17 -36.86 53.38
N ARG A 659 -1.23 -37.00 52.56
CA ARG A 659 -2.40 -37.84 52.94
C ARG A 659 -2.98 -38.69 51.79
N ARG A 660 -3.04 -40.00 52.06
CA ARG A 660 -3.89 -41.08 51.52
C ARG A 660 -5.27 -41.04 52.24
N ALA A 661 -6.34 -41.80 51.94
CA ALA A 661 -6.74 -42.69 50.84
C ALA A 661 -8.20 -43.18 51.07
N SER A 662 -8.84 -43.73 50.02
CA SER A 662 -9.86 -44.81 50.04
C SER A 662 -10.29 -45.12 48.58
N GLY A 663 -10.76 -46.31 48.14
CA GLY A 663 -10.84 -47.64 48.76
C GLY A 663 -11.83 -48.56 48.01
N MET A 664 -11.54 -49.87 47.88
CA MET A 664 -12.36 -50.97 47.25
C MET A 664 -12.35 -51.03 45.70
N ARG A 665 -11.95 -52.14 45.02
CA ARG A 665 -12.50 -53.53 44.90
C ARG A 665 -13.81 -53.57 44.09
N GLU A 666 -14.11 -54.52 43.20
CA GLU A 666 -13.46 -55.76 42.69
C GLU A 666 -14.18 -56.19 41.38
N LEU A 667 -13.53 -56.89 40.43
CA LEU A 667 -14.04 -58.03 39.63
C LEU A 667 -13.14 -58.37 38.42
N THR A 668 -13.34 -59.55 37.82
CA THR A 668 -12.31 -60.32 37.10
C THR A 668 -12.68 -60.73 35.66
N HIS A 669 -11.63 -61.07 34.89
CA HIS A 669 -11.61 -62.02 33.76
C HIS A 669 -12.07 -61.55 32.34
N PRO A 670 -11.61 -62.20 31.24
CA PRO A 670 -10.57 -61.54 30.41
C PRO A 670 -10.75 -61.61 28.86
N ALA A 671 -9.73 -61.07 28.17
CA ALA A 671 -9.27 -61.40 26.81
C ALA A 671 -10.13 -60.96 25.60
N THR A 672 -9.51 -60.18 24.69
CA THR A 672 -9.01 -60.68 23.39
C THR A 672 -8.04 -59.66 22.77
N ILE A 673 -7.07 -60.16 21.99
CA ILE A 673 -5.97 -59.40 21.38
C ILE A 673 -6.38 -58.85 20.01
N VAL A 674 -6.11 -57.56 19.73
CA VAL A 674 -5.77 -57.09 18.38
C VAL A 674 -4.61 -56.09 18.49
N SER A 675 -3.61 -56.26 17.63
CA SER A 675 -2.41 -55.41 17.55
C SER A 675 -2.67 -54.19 16.65
N LEU A 676 -2.21 -53.01 17.06
CA LEU A 676 -2.00 -51.88 16.14
C LEU A 676 -0.62 -51.26 16.37
N HIS A 677 0.16 -51.17 15.28
CA HIS A 677 1.45 -50.47 15.27
C HIS A 677 1.24 -48.96 15.46
N MET A 678 1.95 -48.39 16.43
CA MET A 678 2.31 -46.97 16.40
C MET A 678 3.45 -46.76 15.39
N SER A 679 3.24 -45.88 14.42
CA SER A 679 4.34 -45.21 13.71
C SER A 679 4.33 -43.73 14.09
N GLY A 680 5.45 -43.25 14.63
CA GLY A 680 5.56 -41.92 15.21
C GLY A 680 5.72 -40.83 14.15
N ARG A 681 5.00 -39.71 14.30
CA ARG A 681 5.30 -38.48 13.58
C ARG A 681 6.64 -37.92 14.06
N TRP A 682 7.51 -37.58 13.12
CA TRP A 682 8.68 -36.74 13.38
C TRP A 682 8.28 -35.27 13.24
N SER A 683 8.31 -34.54 14.35
CA SER A 683 8.16 -33.08 14.37
C SER A 683 9.51 -32.47 14.77
N SER A 684 10.18 -31.82 13.81
CA SER A 684 11.56 -31.34 13.97
C SER A 684 11.64 -30.03 14.76
N CYS A 685 11.70 -30.09 16.09
CA CYS A 685 12.08 -28.94 16.91
C CYS A 685 13.58 -28.64 16.76
N TRP A 686 13.91 -27.40 16.42
CA TRP A 686 15.29 -26.92 16.34
C TRP A 686 15.93 -26.85 17.74
N HIS A 687 17.13 -27.40 17.87
CA HIS A 687 17.98 -27.23 19.06
C HIS A 687 19.25 -26.47 18.73
N VAL A 688 19.60 -25.53 19.60
CA VAL A 688 20.79 -24.67 19.46
C VAL A 688 22.04 -25.46 19.86
N SER A 689 22.80 -25.94 18.88
CA SER A 689 24.10 -26.57 19.13
C SER A 689 25.20 -25.52 19.30
N ARG A 690 25.70 -25.37 20.54
CA ARG A 690 27.01 -24.76 20.78
C ARG A 690 28.10 -25.72 20.33
N ALA A 691 28.91 -25.34 19.34
CA ALA A 691 30.12 -26.08 18.99
C ALA A 691 31.21 -25.82 20.04
N ALA A 692 31.70 -26.88 20.69
CA ALA A 692 32.92 -26.85 21.49
C ALA A 692 34.07 -27.48 20.68
N ILE A 693 35.19 -26.78 20.60
CA ILE A 693 36.38 -27.23 19.87
C ILE A 693 37.12 -28.26 20.73
N ALA A 694 37.40 -29.44 20.16
CA ALA A 694 38.29 -30.44 20.75
C ALA A 694 39.28 -30.95 19.68
N THR A 695 40.54 -30.54 19.80
CA THR A 695 41.68 -31.11 19.07
C THR A 695 42.08 -32.47 19.64
N PRO A 696 42.35 -33.48 18.81
CA PRO A 696 43.17 -34.62 19.20
C PRO A 696 44.62 -34.44 18.74
N THR A 697 45.55 -34.50 19.68
CA THR A 697 46.96 -34.81 19.42
C THR A 697 47.15 -36.32 19.34
N LEU A 698 47.45 -36.84 18.15
CA LEU A 698 48.58 -37.74 17.84
C LEU A 698 48.56 -38.14 16.36
#